data_AF-A0A7C3NZI0-F1
#
_entry.id   AF-A0A7C3NZI0-F1
#
_cell.length_a   1.000
_cell.length_b   1.000
_cell.length_c   1.000
_cell.angle_alpha   90.00
_cell.angle_beta   90.00
_cell.angle_gamma   90.00
#
_symmetry.space_group_name_H-M   'P 1'
#
loop_
_entity.id
_entity.type
_entity.pdbx_description
1 polymer ?
#
loop_
_entity_poly.entity_id
_entity_poly.type
_entity_poly.pdbx_seq_one_letter_code
_entity_poly.pdbx_strand_id
1 'polypeptide(L)'
;GRSLLWEDPNWKDDPCSRPLEATDERLWAIMAALRAGAGTLDVAARTGVDPWFLDRLQNIVRMEKRLLGEPLTRDLLWEAKRLGFSDVQIATLADLLPEQVRDLRKDWDLRPVYKMVDTCAAEFEAVTPYFYSTYEEENEAPPMDGERVLVIGSGPIRIGQGIEFDYASVHAVWALQEAGYRALIANSNPETVSTDFDTSDRLYFEPLDEESMREILHNEEIDNVAPGTIVQFGGQTAINLAEPLHRTTREIVGSSYETIDLAEDRRRFEDFLSRIGIPQPPGAGVRSIEEALATAQQIGYPVLVRPSYVLGGRAMEIVQNASELVRYLSVALEQSEGRPVLIDKYLEGKEVEVDAICDGREVLIPGIMEHIERAGVHSGDSMAVYPGLNLTSSEVDTIVEYTTRIGIELDVRGLMNVQYVIMNDGSQSRVYVLEVNPRASRTVPFLSKVTGVPMVRLAVKCALGLSLRDQGYAGGLWPRQPLVAIKAPVFSMAKLIGVDTYLGPEMKSTGEVMGIDRTFEAALAKAVLAADLALPPKGGALLSLADRTKPDAIPVIRRLNEAGYKLYATEGTAAMITALGLPVEQVTKRLDQGHPNVLDVIYDGLVDCVVNTPEGGRTTLQDGFQIRRAATERRIPCFTSTDTARAATEALLDRGRSFNVLPIGEYRRPAGEDVAAGG
;
A
#
# COMPACT_ATOMS: atom_id res chain seq x y z
N GLY A 1 -9.23 5.33 -11.18
CA GLY A 1 -10.42 4.46 -10.93
C GLY A 1 -11.31 4.48 -12.16
N ARG A 2 -12.34 3.63 -12.22
CA ARG A 2 -13.32 3.68 -13.32
C ARG A 2 -14.12 4.99 -13.22
N SER A 3 -14.21 5.77 -14.29
CA SER A 3 -15.11 6.93 -14.32
C SER A 3 -16.56 6.49 -14.39
N LEU A 4 -17.52 7.39 -14.16
CA LEU A 4 -18.95 7.06 -14.30
C LEU A 4 -19.34 6.67 -15.74
N LEU A 5 -18.51 7.03 -16.74
CA LEU A 5 -18.71 6.66 -18.15
C LEU A 5 -18.25 5.23 -18.46
N TRP A 6 -17.53 4.59 -17.55
CA TRP A 6 -17.09 3.20 -17.74
C TRP A 6 -18.29 2.25 -17.82
N GLU A 7 -18.18 1.25 -18.69
CA GLU A 7 -19.15 0.18 -18.88
C GLU A 7 -18.38 -1.11 -19.20
N ASP A 8 -18.76 -2.22 -18.58
CA ASP A 8 -18.19 -3.52 -18.91
C ASP A 8 -18.58 -3.91 -20.35
N PRO A 9 -17.63 -4.29 -21.23
CA PRO A 9 -17.93 -4.72 -22.59
C PRO A 9 -18.97 -5.84 -22.66
N ASN A 10 -18.98 -6.77 -21.70
CA ASN A 10 -19.92 -7.91 -21.68
C ASN A 10 -21.37 -7.48 -21.44
N TRP A 11 -21.62 -6.29 -20.90
CA TRP A 11 -22.97 -5.76 -20.67
C TRP A 11 -23.62 -5.18 -21.93
N LYS A 12 -22.82 -4.87 -22.95
CA LYS A 12 -23.31 -4.36 -24.24
C LYS A 12 -23.92 -5.48 -25.07
N ASP A 13 -23.32 -6.66 -25.01
CA ASP A 13 -23.72 -7.82 -25.81
C ASP A 13 -24.96 -8.54 -25.25
N ASP A 14 -25.14 -8.54 -23.93
CA ASP A 14 -26.33 -9.10 -23.26
C ASP A 14 -26.86 -8.17 -22.16
N PRO A 15 -27.99 -7.47 -22.38
CA PRO A 15 -28.66 -6.66 -21.36
C PRO A 15 -29.02 -7.39 -20.06
N CYS A 16 -29.16 -8.73 -20.11
CA CYS A 16 -29.43 -9.57 -18.95
C CYS A 16 -28.17 -9.84 -18.10
N SER A 17 -26.97 -9.59 -18.62
CA SER A 17 -25.70 -9.81 -17.91
C SER A 17 -25.33 -8.70 -16.93
N ARG A 18 -26.09 -7.59 -16.92
CA ARG A 18 -25.85 -6.45 -16.02
C ARG A 18 -26.10 -6.82 -14.55
N PRO A 19 -25.10 -6.69 -13.65
CA PRO A 19 -25.25 -7.00 -12.24
C PRO A 19 -26.01 -5.87 -11.52
N LEU A 20 -27.35 -5.89 -11.61
CA LEU A 20 -28.20 -4.96 -10.86
C LEU A 20 -28.40 -5.37 -9.39
N GLU A 21 -27.94 -6.56 -9.02
CA GLU A 21 -27.80 -6.98 -7.63
C GLU A 21 -26.68 -6.20 -6.91
N ALA A 22 -26.66 -6.26 -5.58
CA ALA A 22 -25.73 -5.48 -4.77
C ALA A 22 -24.29 -5.97 -4.92
N THR A 23 -23.57 -5.43 -5.90
CA THR A 23 -22.13 -5.62 -6.12
C THR A 23 -21.41 -4.27 -6.08
N ASP A 24 -20.08 -4.31 -6.05
CA ASP A 24 -19.23 -3.13 -6.25
C ASP A 24 -19.44 -2.51 -7.63
N GLU A 25 -19.85 -3.29 -8.64
CA GLU A 25 -20.11 -2.81 -10.00
C GLU A 25 -21.53 -2.23 -10.23
N ARG A 26 -22.43 -2.36 -9.25
CA ARG A 26 -23.87 -2.04 -9.41
C ARG A 26 -24.13 -0.61 -9.89
N LEU A 27 -23.36 0.38 -9.44
CA LEU A 27 -23.55 1.77 -9.85
C LEU A 27 -23.38 1.95 -11.37
N TRP A 28 -22.33 1.35 -11.93
CA TRP A 28 -22.09 1.40 -13.38
C TRP A 28 -23.13 0.57 -14.15
N ALA A 29 -23.56 -0.57 -13.62
CA ALA A 29 -24.62 -1.38 -14.22
C ALA A 29 -25.96 -0.61 -14.27
N ILE A 30 -26.29 0.17 -13.24
CA ILE A 30 -27.45 1.08 -13.21
C ILE A 30 -27.29 2.16 -14.29
N MET A 31 -26.14 2.84 -14.36
CA MET A 31 -25.89 3.86 -15.38
C MET A 31 -26.01 3.29 -16.80
N ALA A 32 -25.45 2.11 -17.05
CA ALA A 32 -25.56 1.38 -18.32
C ALA A 32 -27.03 1.05 -18.66
N ALA A 33 -27.81 0.59 -17.70
CA ALA A 33 -29.24 0.31 -17.90
C ALA A 33 -30.03 1.59 -18.27
N LEU A 34 -29.76 2.70 -17.58
CA LEU A 34 -30.40 3.99 -17.86
C LEU A 34 -29.97 4.55 -19.24
N ARG A 35 -28.70 4.39 -19.63
CA ARG A 35 -28.20 4.73 -20.98
C ARG A 35 -28.91 3.93 -22.07
N ALA A 36 -29.15 2.65 -21.82
CA ALA A 36 -29.92 1.76 -22.68
C ALA A 36 -31.44 2.05 -22.71
N GLY A 37 -31.91 3.05 -21.94
CA GLY A 37 -33.31 3.50 -21.95
C GLY A 37 -34.22 2.76 -20.97
N ALA A 38 -33.69 2.04 -19.98
CA ALA A 38 -34.50 1.45 -18.92
C ALA A 38 -35.24 2.53 -18.11
N GLY A 39 -36.50 2.26 -17.76
CA GLY A 39 -37.27 3.15 -16.89
C GLY A 39 -36.75 3.14 -15.45
N THR A 40 -36.76 4.29 -14.77
CA THR A 40 -36.27 4.40 -13.38
C THR A 40 -37.07 3.54 -12.41
N LEU A 41 -38.38 3.37 -12.62
CA LEU A 41 -39.22 2.45 -11.82
C LEU A 41 -38.85 0.98 -12.00
N ASP A 42 -38.48 0.55 -13.22
CA ASP A 42 -38.07 -0.82 -13.49
C ASP A 42 -36.73 -1.14 -12.84
N VAL A 43 -35.80 -0.18 -12.90
CA VAL A 43 -34.50 -0.28 -12.23
C VAL A 43 -34.69 -0.27 -10.71
N ALA A 44 -35.58 0.57 -10.17
CA ALA A 44 -35.92 0.58 -8.74
C ALA A 44 -36.45 -0.78 -8.28
N ALA A 45 -37.37 -1.38 -9.04
CA ALA A 45 -37.94 -2.69 -8.72
C ALA A 45 -36.89 -3.81 -8.66
N ARG A 46 -35.82 -3.72 -9.46
CA ARG A 46 -34.73 -4.71 -9.50
C ARG A 46 -33.62 -4.46 -8.49
N THR A 47 -33.36 -3.20 -8.15
CA THR A 47 -32.20 -2.80 -7.34
C THR A 47 -32.56 -2.46 -5.88
N GLY A 48 -33.83 -2.12 -5.63
CA GLY A 48 -34.30 -1.54 -4.37
C GLY A 48 -33.86 -0.08 -4.13
N VAL A 49 -33.20 0.56 -5.10
CA VAL A 49 -32.80 1.97 -5.01
C VAL A 49 -34.04 2.85 -5.22
N ASP A 50 -34.21 3.85 -4.36
CA ASP A 50 -35.37 4.75 -4.44
C ASP A 50 -35.41 5.48 -5.81
N PRO A 51 -36.58 5.57 -6.47
CA PRO A 51 -36.73 6.26 -7.74
C PRO A 51 -36.17 7.69 -7.74
N TRP A 52 -36.17 8.39 -6.61
CA TRP A 52 -35.60 9.73 -6.49
C TRP A 52 -34.11 9.77 -6.88
N PHE A 53 -33.29 8.82 -6.43
CA PHE A 53 -31.88 8.75 -6.81
C PHE A 53 -31.71 8.37 -8.28
N LEU A 54 -32.52 7.42 -8.75
CA LEU A 54 -32.47 6.96 -10.14
C LEU A 54 -32.85 8.08 -11.13
N ASP A 55 -33.80 8.94 -10.76
CA ASP A 55 -34.16 10.12 -11.55
C ASP A 55 -33.00 11.14 -11.60
N ARG A 56 -32.21 11.28 -10.53
CA ARG A 56 -30.97 12.09 -10.55
C ARG A 56 -29.90 11.49 -11.45
N LEU A 57 -29.68 10.18 -11.39
CA LEU A 57 -28.77 9.47 -12.31
C LEU A 57 -29.26 9.58 -13.77
N GLN A 58 -30.57 9.53 -14.00
CA GLN A 58 -31.16 9.73 -15.31
C GLN A 58 -30.91 11.14 -15.86
N ASN A 59 -30.86 12.17 -15.01
CA ASN A 59 -30.47 13.53 -15.42
C ASN A 59 -29.01 13.59 -15.87
N ILE A 60 -28.10 12.87 -15.21
CA ILE A 60 -26.70 12.73 -15.65
C ILE A 60 -26.67 12.11 -17.05
N VAL A 61 -27.39 11.00 -17.27
CA VAL A 61 -27.50 10.36 -18.61
C VAL A 61 -28.10 11.29 -19.67
N ARG A 62 -29.06 12.15 -19.31
CA ARG A 62 -29.60 13.16 -20.23
C ARG A 62 -28.54 14.21 -20.58
N MET A 63 -27.75 14.66 -19.61
CA MET A 63 -26.63 15.58 -19.86
C MET A 63 -25.56 14.94 -20.75
N GLU A 64 -25.24 13.65 -20.55
CA GLU A 64 -24.33 12.91 -21.43
C GLU A 64 -24.78 12.99 -22.91
N LYS A 65 -26.08 12.78 -23.16
CA LYS A 65 -26.67 12.87 -24.51
C LYS A 65 -26.61 14.28 -25.10
N ARG A 66 -26.77 15.32 -24.26
CA ARG A 66 -26.65 16.71 -24.69
C ARG A 66 -25.21 17.05 -25.06
N LEU A 67 -24.24 16.69 -24.22
CA LEU A 67 -22.81 16.89 -24.49
C LEU A 67 -22.34 16.16 -25.77
N LEU A 68 -22.93 15.01 -26.10
CA LEU A 68 -22.67 14.27 -27.34
C LEU A 68 -23.32 14.89 -28.59
N GLY A 69 -24.45 15.58 -28.45
CA GLY A 69 -25.29 16.00 -29.57
C GLY A 69 -25.35 17.50 -29.83
N GLU A 70 -24.98 18.32 -28.84
CA GLU A 70 -25.04 19.78 -28.88
C GLU A 70 -23.61 20.36 -28.90
N PRO A 71 -23.39 21.50 -29.60
CA PRO A 71 -22.11 22.20 -29.51
C PRO A 71 -21.88 22.70 -28.08
N LEU A 72 -20.65 22.59 -27.59
CA LEU A 72 -20.28 23.02 -26.24
C LEU A 72 -20.34 24.55 -26.12
N THR A 73 -21.45 25.06 -25.56
CA THR A 73 -21.65 26.48 -25.25
C THR A 73 -21.30 26.76 -23.78
N ARG A 74 -21.14 28.04 -23.43
CA ARG A 74 -20.93 28.48 -22.04
C ARG A 74 -22.01 27.96 -21.10
N ASP A 75 -23.27 28.07 -21.50
CA ASP A 75 -24.41 27.65 -20.67
C ASP A 75 -24.47 26.13 -20.51
N LEU A 76 -24.22 25.37 -21.58
CA LEU A 76 -24.17 23.90 -21.51
C LEU A 76 -23.01 23.43 -20.62
N LEU A 77 -21.84 24.07 -20.73
CA LEU A 77 -20.68 23.77 -19.88
C LEU A 77 -21.00 24.08 -18.41
N TRP A 78 -21.57 25.25 -18.12
CA TRP A 78 -22.01 25.62 -16.77
C TRP A 78 -23.00 24.61 -16.17
N GLU A 79 -24.03 24.23 -16.93
CA GLU A 79 -25.00 23.22 -16.50
C GLU A 79 -24.35 21.86 -16.23
N ALA A 80 -23.41 21.43 -17.08
CA ALA A 80 -22.69 20.18 -16.89
C ALA A 80 -21.80 20.21 -15.64
N LYS A 81 -21.07 21.30 -15.40
CA LYS A 81 -20.24 21.47 -14.20
C LYS A 81 -21.07 21.47 -12.91
N ARG A 82 -22.25 22.11 -12.92
CA ARG A 82 -23.21 22.06 -11.79
C ARG A 82 -23.78 20.68 -11.51
N LEU A 83 -23.79 19.79 -12.50
CA LEU A 83 -24.14 18.37 -12.33
C LEU A 83 -22.96 17.50 -11.89
N GLY A 84 -21.76 18.08 -11.70
CA GLY A 84 -20.57 17.37 -11.23
C GLY A 84 -19.77 16.67 -12.34
N PHE A 85 -19.96 17.03 -13.61
CA PHE A 85 -19.13 16.49 -14.69
C PHE A 85 -17.71 17.04 -14.62
N SER A 86 -16.71 16.15 -14.61
CA SER A 86 -15.30 16.52 -14.76
C SER A 86 -14.98 16.98 -16.18
N ASP A 87 -13.91 17.75 -16.33
CA ASP A 87 -13.39 18.21 -17.62
C ASP A 87 -13.07 17.02 -18.53
N VAL A 88 -12.56 15.92 -17.97
CA VAL A 88 -12.27 14.67 -18.70
C VAL A 88 -13.54 14.03 -19.25
N GLN A 89 -14.62 13.98 -18.47
CA GLN A 89 -15.90 13.42 -18.93
C GLN A 89 -16.51 14.28 -20.03
N ILE A 90 -16.50 15.60 -19.86
CA ILE A 90 -17.01 16.55 -20.86
C ILE A 90 -16.19 16.43 -22.15
N ALA A 91 -14.87 16.40 -22.03
CA ALA A 91 -13.96 16.24 -23.16
C ALA A 91 -14.22 14.94 -23.94
N THR A 92 -14.40 13.82 -23.22
CA THR A 92 -14.74 12.52 -23.81
C THR A 92 -16.06 12.56 -24.58
N LEU A 93 -17.08 13.24 -24.04
CA LEU A 93 -18.42 13.30 -24.64
C LEU A 93 -18.52 14.32 -25.78
N ALA A 94 -17.75 15.40 -25.72
CA ALA A 94 -17.75 16.48 -26.72
C ALA A 94 -16.68 16.32 -27.81
N ASP A 95 -15.95 15.20 -27.82
CA ASP A 95 -14.82 14.93 -28.73
C ASP A 95 -13.72 16.01 -28.67
N LEU A 96 -13.35 16.39 -27.45
CA LEU A 96 -12.30 17.37 -27.14
C LEU A 96 -11.21 16.72 -26.27
N LEU A 97 -10.08 17.41 -26.14
CA LEU A 97 -9.07 17.12 -25.13
C LEU A 97 -9.46 17.76 -23.79
N PRO A 98 -9.13 17.14 -22.63
CA PRO A 98 -9.42 17.71 -21.31
C PRO A 98 -8.93 19.16 -21.13
N GLU A 99 -7.72 19.47 -21.62
CA GLU A 99 -7.16 20.82 -21.57
C GLU A 99 -7.98 21.84 -22.38
N GLN A 100 -8.60 21.44 -23.50
CA GLN A 100 -9.45 22.34 -24.27
C GLN A 100 -10.72 22.72 -23.50
N VAL A 101 -11.32 21.76 -22.78
CA VAL A 101 -12.48 22.05 -21.92
C VAL A 101 -12.06 22.97 -20.77
N ARG A 102 -10.90 22.71 -20.16
CA ARG A 102 -10.35 23.56 -19.10
C ARG A 102 -10.10 24.99 -19.58
N ASP A 103 -9.50 25.17 -20.76
CA ASP A 103 -9.24 26.50 -21.32
C ASP A 103 -10.54 27.24 -21.66
N LEU A 104 -11.56 26.55 -22.20
CA LEU A 104 -12.89 27.14 -22.38
C LEU A 104 -13.51 27.59 -21.05
N ARG A 105 -13.36 26.80 -19.98
CA ARG A 105 -13.82 27.22 -18.64
C ARG A 105 -13.10 28.48 -18.17
N LYS A 106 -11.79 28.58 -18.37
CA LYS A 106 -11.03 29.79 -18.02
C LYS A 106 -11.48 31.01 -18.83
N ASP A 107 -11.60 30.85 -20.15
CA ASP A 107 -11.98 31.93 -21.06
C ASP A 107 -13.39 32.48 -20.76
N TRP A 108 -14.28 31.62 -20.26
CA TRP A 108 -15.65 31.97 -19.90
C TRP A 108 -15.88 32.28 -18.42
N ASP A 109 -14.80 32.29 -17.63
CA ASP A 109 -14.80 32.49 -16.18
C ASP A 109 -15.76 31.53 -15.46
N LEU A 110 -15.72 30.26 -15.86
CA LEU A 110 -16.47 29.17 -15.25
C LEU A 110 -15.58 28.40 -14.27
N ARG A 111 -15.48 28.93 -13.06
CA ARG A 111 -14.70 28.35 -11.97
C ARG A 111 -15.61 27.83 -10.86
N PRO A 112 -15.19 26.79 -10.12
CA PRO A 112 -15.87 26.48 -8.88
C PRO A 112 -15.63 27.60 -7.87
N VAL A 113 -16.60 27.76 -6.97
CA VAL A 113 -16.45 28.49 -5.71
C VAL A 113 -16.32 27.49 -4.58
N TYR A 114 -15.76 27.91 -3.45
CA TYR A 114 -15.61 27.05 -2.29
C TYR A 114 -16.55 27.52 -1.19
N LYS A 115 -17.30 26.57 -0.63
CA LYS A 115 -18.30 26.79 0.42
C LYS A 115 -17.82 26.20 1.73
N MET A 116 -18.10 26.87 2.83
CA MET A 116 -17.71 26.46 4.17
C MET A 116 -18.70 25.46 4.77
N VAL A 117 -18.19 24.46 5.46
CA VAL A 117 -19.00 23.59 6.32
C VAL A 117 -19.14 24.26 7.69
N ASP A 118 -20.36 24.70 8.02
CA ASP A 118 -20.67 25.51 9.20
C ASP A 118 -21.64 24.87 10.20
N THR A 119 -22.20 23.70 9.87
CA THR A 119 -23.25 22.97 10.62
C THR A 119 -24.62 23.66 10.76
N CYS A 120 -24.76 24.90 10.31
CA CYS A 120 -25.93 25.76 10.55
C CYS A 120 -26.53 26.39 9.28
N ALA A 121 -26.06 25.99 8.09
CA ALA A 121 -26.58 26.46 6.80
C ALA A 121 -26.59 28.00 6.69
N ALA A 122 -25.45 28.61 7.05
CA ALA A 122 -25.18 30.03 7.08
C ALA A 122 -26.09 30.86 8.01
N GLU A 123 -26.75 30.24 8.99
CA GLU A 123 -27.48 30.99 10.04
C GLU A 123 -26.52 31.85 10.88
N PHE A 124 -25.29 31.36 11.09
CA PHE A 124 -24.24 32.04 11.85
C PHE A 124 -22.93 32.09 11.07
N GLU A 125 -22.12 33.11 11.35
CA GLU A 125 -20.75 33.18 10.85
C GLU A 125 -19.91 32.07 11.51
N ALA A 126 -19.44 31.13 10.70
CA ALA A 126 -18.51 30.09 11.13
C ALA A 126 -17.06 30.51 10.85
N VAL A 127 -16.15 30.00 11.68
CA VAL A 127 -14.70 30.22 11.56
C VAL A 127 -13.98 28.88 11.31
N THR A 128 -14.72 27.84 10.93
CA THR A 128 -14.18 26.51 10.65
C THR A 128 -13.49 26.51 9.29
N PRO A 129 -12.21 26.11 9.19
CA PRO A 129 -11.47 26.18 7.95
C PRO A 129 -11.76 24.99 7.00
N TYR A 130 -13.01 24.56 6.89
CA TYR A 130 -13.44 23.36 6.16
C TYR A 130 -14.26 23.74 4.93
N PHE A 131 -13.71 23.47 3.74
CA PHE A 131 -14.30 23.84 2.46
C PHE A 131 -14.55 22.67 1.51
N TYR A 132 -15.54 22.83 0.63
CA TYR A 132 -15.80 21.96 -0.53
C TYR A 132 -16.12 22.81 -1.77
N SER A 133 -15.83 22.32 -2.96
CA SER A 133 -16.08 23.02 -4.22
C SER A 133 -17.51 22.83 -4.73
N THR A 134 -18.04 23.86 -5.38
CA THR A 134 -19.32 23.81 -6.09
C THR A 134 -19.37 24.87 -7.18
N TYR A 135 -20.22 24.70 -8.19
CA TYR A 135 -20.45 25.71 -9.22
C TYR A 135 -21.66 26.59 -8.85
N GLU A 136 -21.40 27.51 -7.91
CA GLU A 136 -22.33 28.55 -7.45
C GLU A 136 -21.70 29.95 -7.58
N GLU A 137 -22.28 30.96 -6.93
CA GLU A 137 -21.92 32.36 -7.17
C GLU A 137 -20.86 32.90 -6.19
N GLU A 138 -21.04 32.67 -4.89
CA GLU A 138 -20.18 33.26 -3.86
C GLU A 138 -19.09 32.28 -3.40
N ASN A 139 -17.85 32.77 -3.34
CA ASN A 139 -16.70 32.04 -2.81
C ASN A 139 -16.39 32.46 -1.36
N GLU A 140 -16.42 31.50 -0.46
CA GLU A 140 -16.21 31.67 0.98
C GLU A 140 -14.78 31.30 1.41
N ALA A 141 -13.94 30.84 0.47
CA ALA A 141 -12.52 30.56 0.71
C ALA A 141 -11.61 31.53 -0.07
N PRO A 142 -11.61 32.85 0.24
CA PRO A 142 -10.66 33.76 -0.38
C PRO A 142 -9.21 33.32 -0.07
N PRO A 143 -8.25 33.59 -0.97
CA PRO A 143 -6.84 33.21 -0.79
C PRO A 143 -6.33 33.63 0.58
N MET A 144 -5.62 32.72 1.27
CA MET A 144 -5.09 33.02 2.60
C MET A 144 -3.81 33.87 2.52
N ASP A 145 -3.66 34.88 3.38
CA ASP A 145 -2.42 35.66 3.42
C ASP A 145 -1.24 34.85 3.98
N GLY A 146 -0.05 35.05 3.40
CA GLY A 146 1.21 34.46 3.84
C GLY A 146 1.76 33.38 2.90
N GLU A 147 2.92 32.83 3.26
CA GLU A 147 3.51 31.70 2.53
C GLU A 147 2.69 30.44 2.81
N ARG A 148 2.19 29.82 1.74
CA ARG A 148 1.25 28.70 1.80
C ARG A 148 1.83 27.48 1.14
N VAL A 149 1.54 26.33 1.72
CA VAL A 149 1.90 25.03 1.14
C VAL A 149 0.69 24.11 1.19
N LEU A 150 0.36 23.53 0.04
CA LEU A 150 -0.68 22.52 -0.11
C LEU A 150 -0.08 21.13 0.11
N VAL A 151 -0.60 20.40 1.09
CA VAL A 151 -0.33 18.98 1.29
C VAL A 151 -1.47 18.18 0.65
N ILE A 152 -1.13 17.28 -0.28
CA ILE A 152 -2.09 16.38 -0.90
C ILE A 152 -2.13 15.09 -0.08
N GLY A 153 -3.30 14.76 0.47
CA GLY A 153 -3.55 13.58 1.28
C GLY A 153 -3.61 12.28 0.47
N SER A 154 -4.01 11.19 1.14
CA SER A 154 -4.04 9.86 0.51
C SER A 154 -5.34 9.53 -0.21
N GLY A 155 -6.44 10.23 0.06
CA GLY A 155 -7.76 9.78 -0.36
C GLY A 155 -8.17 8.48 0.36
N PRO A 156 -9.10 7.70 -0.21
CA PRO A 156 -9.71 6.57 0.48
C PRO A 156 -8.68 5.46 0.80
N ILE A 157 -8.83 4.85 1.98
CA ILE A 157 -8.01 3.72 2.42
C ILE A 157 -8.25 2.51 1.52
N ARG A 158 -7.17 1.89 1.07
CA ARG A 158 -7.16 0.65 0.27
C ARG A 158 -5.96 -0.19 0.68
N ILE A 159 -5.96 -1.48 0.34
CA ILE A 159 -4.78 -2.34 0.55
C ILE A 159 -3.58 -1.71 -0.17
N GLY A 160 -2.46 -1.58 0.55
CA GLY A 160 -1.25 -0.90 0.08
C GLY A 160 -1.22 0.62 0.31
N GLN A 161 -2.36 1.26 0.57
CA GLN A 161 -2.51 2.69 0.83
C GLN A 161 -3.40 2.93 2.07
N GLY A 162 -2.79 2.80 3.25
CA GLY A 162 -3.49 2.88 4.53
C GLY A 162 -3.27 4.18 5.31
N ILE A 163 -3.55 4.10 6.61
CA ILE A 163 -3.47 5.20 7.57
C ILE A 163 -2.03 5.72 7.78
N GLU A 164 -1.02 4.98 7.34
CA GLU A 164 0.38 5.37 7.46
C GLU A 164 0.69 6.63 6.64
N PHE A 165 0.00 6.82 5.51
CA PHE A 165 0.09 8.02 4.69
C PHE A 165 -0.73 9.19 5.26
N ASP A 166 -1.83 8.89 5.95
CA ASP A 166 -2.58 9.90 6.70
C ASP A 166 -1.73 10.46 7.84
N TYR A 167 -1.10 9.58 8.63
CA TYR A 167 -0.12 9.95 9.65
C TYR A 167 0.96 10.88 9.09
N ALA A 168 1.52 10.53 7.93
CA ALA A 168 2.54 11.34 7.28
C ALA A 168 2.00 12.70 6.82
N SER A 169 0.78 12.76 6.29
CA SER A 169 0.14 14.01 5.85
C SER A 169 -0.15 14.95 7.02
N VAL A 170 -0.71 14.43 8.12
CA VAL A 170 -0.97 15.19 9.36
C VAL A 170 0.32 15.77 9.94
N HIS A 171 1.36 14.93 10.08
CA HIS A 171 2.64 15.40 10.60
C HIS A 171 3.34 16.39 9.66
N ALA A 172 3.07 16.34 8.35
CA ALA A 172 3.58 17.32 7.41
C ALA A 172 2.92 18.69 7.60
N VAL A 173 1.58 18.72 7.75
CA VAL A 173 0.82 19.93 8.06
C VAL A 173 1.33 20.59 9.35
N TRP A 174 1.46 19.84 10.44
CA TRP A 174 1.98 20.40 11.69
C TRP A 174 3.42 20.91 11.56
N ALA A 175 4.27 20.23 10.79
CA ALA A 175 5.64 20.68 10.55
C ALA A 175 5.71 21.97 9.74
N LEU A 176 4.80 22.18 8.79
CA LEU A 176 4.65 23.44 8.03
C LEU A 176 4.22 24.59 8.94
N GLN A 177 3.21 24.36 9.79
CA GLN A 177 2.74 25.34 10.77
C GLN A 177 3.83 25.75 11.75
N GLU A 178 4.60 24.79 12.26
CA GLU A 178 5.77 25.06 13.10
C GLU A 178 6.86 25.87 12.39
N ALA A 179 6.97 25.72 11.06
CA ALA A 179 7.91 26.48 10.24
C ALA A 179 7.38 27.87 9.84
N GLY A 180 6.15 28.23 10.23
CA GLY A 180 5.53 29.52 9.96
C GLY A 180 4.75 29.61 8.65
N TYR A 181 4.57 28.49 7.94
CA TYR A 181 3.74 28.41 6.75
C TYR A 181 2.26 28.25 7.10
N ARG A 182 1.39 28.76 6.23
CA ARG A 182 -0.02 28.41 6.21
C ARG A 182 -0.19 27.04 5.55
N ALA A 183 -0.57 26.05 6.35
CA ALA A 183 -0.67 24.68 5.89
C ALA A 183 -2.09 24.41 5.37
N LEU A 184 -2.19 24.20 4.06
CA LEU A 184 -3.42 23.80 3.38
C LEU A 184 -3.38 22.29 3.18
N ILE A 185 -4.50 21.60 3.34
CA ILE A 185 -4.59 20.16 3.05
C ILE A 185 -5.78 19.87 2.15
N ALA A 186 -5.56 19.03 1.14
CA ALA A 186 -6.62 18.47 0.31
C ALA A 186 -6.71 16.97 0.53
N ASN A 187 -7.88 16.48 0.96
CA ASN A 187 -8.15 15.05 1.12
C ASN A 187 -9.66 14.77 1.06
N SER A 188 -10.06 13.56 0.67
CA SER A 188 -11.46 13.14 0.53
C SER A 188 -11.85 11.97 1.43
N ASN A 189 -10.96 11.55 2.32
CA ASN A 189 -11.25 10.43 3.23
C ASN A 189 -11.96 10.93 4.49
N PRO A 190 -13.20 10.51 4.78
CA PRO A 190 -13.91 10.94 5.99
C PRO A 190 -13.42 10.27 7.28
N GLU A 191 -12.59 9.22 7.20
CA GLU A 191 -12.17 8.41 8.35
C GLU A 191 -10.87 8.91 9.00
N THR A 192 -10.22 9.91 8.42
CA THR A 192 -8.83 10.29 8.70
C THR A 192 -8.68 11.52 9.59
N VAL A 193 -7.54 11.64 10.26
CA VAL A 193 -7.21 12.83 11.07
C VAL A 193 -6.85 14.02 10.18
N SER A 194 -6.33 13.79 8.97
CA SER A 194 -6.04 14.88 8.02
C SER A 194 -7.27 15.66 7.56
N THR A 195 -8.46 15.07 7.65
CA THR A 195 -9.75 15.71 7.32
C THR A 195 -10.48 16.23 8.55
N ASP A 196 -9.81 16.23 9.70
CA ASP A 196 -10.21 17.03 10.85
C ASP A 196 -9.84 18.50 10.59
N PHE A 197 -10.79 19.40 10.78
CA PHE A 197 -10.59 20.83 10.57
C PHE A 197 -9.61 21.44 11.59
N ASP A 198 -9.37 20.80 12.73
CA ASP A 198 -8.37 21.22 13.72
C ASP A 198 -6.91 20.95 13.28
N THR A 199 -6.71 20.13 12.23
CA THR A 199 -5.38 19.70 11.80
C THR A 199 -4.62 20.78 11.02
N SER A 200 -5.32 21.59 10.21
CA SER A 200 -4.71 22.48 9.21
C SER A 200 -5.25 23.91 9.29
N ASP A 201 -4.54 24.88 8.69
CA ASP A 201 -5.09 26.24 8.56
C ASP A 201 -6.26 26.27 7.56
N ARG A 202 -6.29 25.34 6.60
CA ARG A 202 -7.37 25.16 5.62
C ARG A 202 -7.47 23.73 5.10
N LEU A 203 -8.66 23.15 5.24
CA LEU A 203 -9.05 21.86 4.70
C LEU A 203 -9.93 22.04 3.45
N TYR A 204 -9.49 21.47 2.34
CA TYR A 204 -10.28 21.25 1.13
C TYR A 204 -10.71 19.78 1.07
N PHE A 205 -11.99 19.51 1.31
CA PHE A 205 -12.55 18.17 1.19
C PHE A 205 -12.95 17.88 -0.25
N GLU A 206 -11.94 17.59 -1.07
CA GLU A 206 -12.04 17.55 -2.53
C GLU A 206 -11.55 16.22 -3.12
N PRO A 207 -12.03 15.83 -4.31
CA PRO A 207 -11.43 14.75 -5.09
C PRO A 207 -9.94 14.99 -5.30
N LEU A 208 -9.13 13.94 -5.17
CA LEU A 208 -7.68 14.03 -5.41
C LEU A 208 -7.37 13.75 -6.87
N ASP A 209 -7.86 14.62 -7.73
CA ASP A 209 -7.60 14.61 -9.17
C ASP A 209 -6.95 15.91 -9.66
N GLU A 210 -6.44 15.87 -10.88
CA GLU A 210 -5.73 17.00 -11.48
C GLU A 210 -6.61 18.26 -11.59
N GLU A 211 -7.89 18.09 -11.92
CA GLU A 211 -8.79 19.22 -12.09
C GLU A 211 -8.97 19.96 -10.76
N SER A 212 -9.34 19.24 -9.71
CA SER A 212 -9.63 19.77 -8.38
C SER A 212 -8.39 20.40 -7.76
N MET A 213 -7.22 19.74 -7.84
CA MET A 213 -5.99 20.28 -7.29
C MET A 213 -5.58 21.58 -7.98
N ARG A 214 -5.72 21.66 -9.31
CA ARG A 214 -5.41 22.91 -10.03
C ARG A 214 -6.39 24.04 -9.71
N GLU A 215 -7.66 23.74 -9.44
CA GLU A 215 -8.62 24.77 -8.99
C GLU A 215 -8.31 25.24 -7.56
N ILE A 216 -7.89 24.36 -6.65
CA ILE A 216 -7.45 24.76 -5.30
C ILE A 216 -6.23 25.67 -5.38
N LEU A 217 -5.21 25.29 -6.18
CA LEU A 217 -4.01 26.09 -6.36
C LEU A 217 -4.30 27.48 -6.94
N HIS A 218 -5.28 27.56 -7.85
CA HIS A 218 -5.74 28.82 -8.42
C HIS A 218 -6.55 29.65 -7.41
N ASN A 219 -7.42 29.01 -6.62
CA ASN A 219 -8.20 29.68 -5.58
C ASN A 219 -7.31 30.29 -4.48
N GLU A 220 -6.14 29.70 -4.26
CA GLU A 220 -5.12 30.17 -3.33
C GLU A 220 -4.05 31.02 -4.01
N GLU A 221 -4.23 31.44 -5.25
CA GLU A 221 -3.25 32.26 -5.95
C GLU A 221 -3.27 33.70 -5.41
N ILE A 222 -2.11 34.24 -5.04
CA ILE A 222 -1.94 35.67 -4.70
C ILE A 222 -0.84 36.24 -5.59
N ASP A 223 -1.08 37.39 -6.22
CA ASP A 223 -0.12 38.07 -7.11
C ASP A 223 0.46 37.17 -8.22
N ASN A 224 -0.35 36.24 -8.75
CA ASN A 224 0.04 35.20 -9.73
C ASN A 224 1.04 34.15 -9.19
N VAL A 225 1.10 33.98 -7.87
CA VAL A 225 1.90 32.97 -7.20
C VAL A 225 0.97 31.96 -6.53
N ALA A 226 0.96 30.74 -7.05
CA ALA A 226 0.27 29.61 -6.46
C ALA A 226 1.05 29.08 -5.24
N PRO A 227 0.40 28.41 -4.28
CA PRO A 227 1.11 27.82 -3.14
C PRO A 227 2.00 26.65 -3.59
N GLY A 228 3.11 26.44 -2.88
CA GLY A 228 3.97 25.27 -3.08
C GLY A 228 3.20 23.98 -2.78
N THR A 229 3.49 22.88 -3.47
CA THR A 229 2.75 21.62 -3.30
C THR A 229 3.63 20.48 -2.82
N ILE A 230 3.17 19.75 -1.81
CA ILE A 230 3.80 18.54 -1.28
C ILE A 230 2.95 17.32 -1.67
N VAL A 231 3.59 16.36 -2.35
CA VAL A 231 2.96 15.13 -2.88
C VAL A 231 3.51 13.85 -2.24
N GLN A 232 4.60 13.96 -1.47
CA GLN A 232 5.41 12.83 -1.03
C GLN A 232 4.86 12.10 0.20
N PHE A 233 3.81 12.61 0.85
CA PHE A 233 3.24 12.02 2.06
C PHE A 233 1.88 11.34 1.86
N GLY A 234 1.15 11.66 0.78
CA GLY A 234 -0.18 11.10 0.47
C GLY A 234 -0.17 9.76 -0.27
N GLY A 235 0.94 9.03 -0.29
CA GLY A 235 1.05 7.76 -1.02
C GLY A 235 0.89 7.91 -2.54
N GLN A 236 0.49 6.84 -3.22
CA GLN A 236 0.49 6.82 -4.70
C GLN A 236 -0.51 7.81 -5.32
N THR A 237 -1.62 8.07 -4.63
CA THR A 237 -2.64 9.00 -5.13
C THR A 237 -2.07 10.41 -5.30
N ALA A 238 -1.33 10.92 -4.30
CA ALA A 238 -0.67 12.21 -4.38
C ALA A 238 0.51 12.20 -5.38
N ILE A 239 1.30 11.11 -5.40
CA ILE A 239 2.45 10.98 -6.29
C ILE A 239 2.06 11.01 -7.77
N ASN A 240 0.95 10.36 -8.14
CA ASN A 240 0.44 10.39 -9.51
C ASN A 240 0.03 11.81 -9.96
N LEU A 241 -0.15 12.75 -9.03
CA LEU A 241 -0.42 14.16 -9.32
C LEU A 241 0.86 15.00 -9.44
N ALA A 242 2.05 14.45 -9.20
CA ALA A 242 3.30 15.17 -9.32
C ALA A 242 3.55 15.67 -10.76
N GLU A 243 3.42 14.80 -11.76
CA GLU A 243 3.63 15.17 -13.18
C GLU A 243 2.60 16.23 -13.64
N PRO A 244 1.28 16.02 -13.48
CA PRO A 244 0.31 16.98 -13.99
C PRO A 244 0.40 18.35 -13.29
N LEU A 245 0.73 18.38 -12.00
CA LEU A 245 0.92 19.63 -11.26
C LEU A 245 2.22 20.33 -11.62
N HIS A 246 3.32 19.60 -11.79
CA HIS A 246 4.60 20.16 -12.22
C HIS A 246 4.49 20.89 -13.57
N ARG A 247 3.70 20.35 -14.52
CA ARG A 247 3.43 21.03 -15.81
C ARG A 247 2.72 22.38 -15.66
N THR A 248 2.06 22.63 -14.53
CA THR A 248 1.22 23.81 -14.28
C THR A 248 1.93 24.85 -13.45
N THR A 249 2.30 24.49 -12.23
CA THR A 249 2.80 25.41 -11.20
C THR A 249 4.31 25.34 -11.06
N ARG A 250 4.95 24.30 -11.62
CA ARG A 250 6.38 23.97 -11.54
C ARG A 250 6.96 23.76 -10.14
N GLU A 251 6.24 24.11 -9.08
CA GLU A 251 6.73 24.07 -7.70
C GLU A 251 6.18 22.86 -6.92
N ILE A 252 6.94 21.76 -6.99
CA ILE A 252 6.81 20.64 -6.06
C ILE A 252 7.85 20.83 -4.95
N VAL A 253 7.39 21.03 -3.72
CA VAL A 253 8.24 21.23 -2.54
C VAL A 253 8.80 19.88 -2.09
N GLY A 254 10.10 19.81 -1.79
CA GLY A 254 10.80 18.56 -1.49
C GLY A 254 11.37 17.89 -2.72
N SER A 255 11.41 16.55 -2.75
CA SER A 255 11.89 15.79 -3.90
C SER A 255 11.10 16.18 -5.14
N SER A 256 11.79 16.63 -6.19
CA SER A 256 11.14 17.17 -7.39
C SER A 256 10.42 16.08 -8.18
N TYR A 257 9.57 16.49 -9.13
CA TYR A 257 8.95 15.55 -10.06
C TYR A 257 10.00 14.72 -10.81
N GLU A 258 11.10 15.33 -11.26
CA GLU A 258 12.17 14.64 -11.97
C GLU A 258 12.86 13.58 -11.10
N THR A 259 13.05 13.86 -9.80
CA THR A 259 13.57 12.89 -8.81
C THR A 259 12.60 11.72 -8.61
N ILE A 260 11.30 12.01 -8.50
CA ILE A 260 10.26 11.00 -8.35
C ILE A 260 10.19 10.10 -9.60
N ASP A 261 10.10 10.70 -10.79
CA ASP A 261 10.01 10.01 -12.08
C ASP A 261 11.26 9.18 -12.38
N LEU A 262 12.44 9.68 -12.02
CA LEU A 262 13.71 8.95 -12.16
C LEU A 262 13.73 7.65 -11.33
N ALA A 263 13.07 7.64 -10.18
CA ALA A 263 13.00 6.47 -9.31
C ALA A 263 11.88 5.49 -9.69
N GLU A 264 10.74 6.00 -10.19
CA GLU A 264 9.60 5.17 -10.59
C GLU A 264 9.78 4.54 -12.00
N ASP A 265 10.48 5.21 -12.93
CA ASP A 265 10.78 4.64 -14.24
C ASP A 265 11.92 3.62 -14.15
N ARG A 266 11.60 2.35 -14.42
CA ARG A 266 12.54 1.23 -14.30
C ARG A 266 13.83 1.42 -15.11
N ARG A 267 13.74 1.90 -16.35
CA ARG A 267 14.91 2.01 -17.23
C ARG A 267 15.80 3.14 -16.75
N ARG A 268 15.20 4.28 -16.44
CA ARG A 268 15.95 5.44 -15.92
C ARG A 268 16.59 5.11 -14.56
N PHE A 269 15.89 4.36 -13.71
CA PHE A 269 16.38 3.90 -12.41
C PHE A 269 17.53 2.88 -12.54
N GLU A 270 17.44 1.93 -13.48
CA GLU A 270 18.52 0.99 -13.80
C GLU A 270 19.78 1.73 -14.28
N ASP A 271 19.62 2.64 -15.24
CA ASP A 271 20.72 3.46 -15.75
C ASP A 271 21.36 4.30 -14.62
N PHE A 272 20.53 4.83 -13.71
CA PHE A 272 20.97 5.55 -12.52
C PHE A 272 21.81 4.67 -11.58
N LEU A 273 21.30 3.50 -11.15
CA LEU A 273 22.02 2.60 -10.25
C LEU A 273 23.32 2.08 -10.86
N SER A 274 23.30 1.76 -12.16
CA SER A 274 24.49 1.36 -12.92
C SER A 274 25.57 2.45 -12.93
N ARG A 275 25.18 3.71 -13.18
CA ARG A 275 26.09 4.87 -13.16
C ARG A 275 26.75 5.06 -11.80
N ILE A 276 26.01 4.86 -10.71
CA ILE A 276 26.55 4.94 -9.36
C ILE A 276 27.12 3.59 -8.87
N GLY A 277 27.21 2.56 -9.71
CA GLY A 277 27.83 1.29 -9.35
C GLY A 277 27.14 0.55 -8.20
N ILE A 278 25.82 0.70 -8.06
CA ILE A 278 25.01 -0.04 -7.09
C ILE A 278 24.29 -1.19 -7.79
N PRO A 279 24.43 -2.44 -7.30
CA PRO A 279 23.85 -3.61 -7.95
C PRO A 279 22.33 -3.69 -7.75
N GLN A 280 21.63 -4.14 -8.79
CA GLN A 280 20.22 -4.49 -8.78
C GLN A 280 20.00 -5.89 -9.36
N PRO A 281 18.85 -6.55 -9.09
CA PRO A 281 18.50 -7.80 -9.76
C PRO A 281 18.47 -7.62 -11.28
N PRO A 282 19.05 -8.54 -12.07
CA PRO A 282 18.94 -8.51 -13.52
C PRO A 282 17.48 -8.56 -13.96
N GLY A 283 17.08 -7.70 -14.89
CA GLY A 283 15.70 -7.63 -15.37
C GLY A 283 15.57 -6.91 -16.70
N ALA A 284 14.37 -6.95 -17.29
CA ALA A 284 14.01 -6.13 -18.44
C ALA A 284 12.50 -5.86 -18.49
N GLY A 285 12.13 -4.73 -19.10
CA GLY A 285 10.74 -4.42 -19.45
C GLY A 285 10.39 -5.00 -20.82
N VAL A 286 9.31 -5.76 -20.89
CA VAL A 286 8.87 -6.47 -22.10
C VAL A 286 7.46 -6.06 -22.50
N ARG A 287 7.16 -6.12 -23.80
CA ARG A 287 5.86 -5.76 -24.37
C ARG A 287 5.15 -6.90 -25.10
N SER A 288 5.84 -8.03 -25.32
CA SER A 288 5.26 -9.22 -25.95
C SER A 288 5.63 -10.49 -25.19
N ILE A 289 4.85 -11.55 -25.43
CA ILE A 289 5.10 -12.86 -24.82
C ILE A 289 6.43 -13.45 -25.31
N GLU A 290 6.78 -13.24 -26.58
CA GLU A 290 8.03 -13.72 -27.16
C GLU A 290 9.24 -13.03 -26.51
N GLU A 291 9.17 -11.71 -26.34
CA GLU A 291 10.21 -10.93 -25.66
C GLU A 291 10.36 -11.36 -24.19
N ALA A 292 9.23 -11.61 -23.53
CA ALA A 292 9.18 -12.12 -22.17
C ALA A 292 9.87 -13.47 -22.01
N LEU A 293 9.58 -14.43 -22.89
CA LEU A 293 10.17 -15.76 -22.86
C LEU A 293 11.68 -15.71 -23.11
N ALA A 294 12.13 -14.91 -24.08
CA ALA A 294 13.55 -14.71 -24.35
C ALA A 294 14.28 -14.10 -23.15
N THR A 295 13.69 -13.07 -22.55
CA THR A 295 14.21 -12.39 -21.35
C THR A 295 14.30 -13.36 -20.18
N ALA A 296 13.24 -14.09 -19.87
CA ALA A 296 13.22 -15.05 -18.77
C ALA A 296 14.19 -16.22 -18.99
N GLN A 297 14.43 -16.64 -20.24
CA GLN A 297 15.43 -17.65 -20.56
C GLN A 297 16.86 -17.13 -20.35
N GLN A 298 17.13 -15.87 -20.68
CA GLN A 298 18.43 -15.24 -20.47
C GLN A 298 18.72 -15.00 -18.97
N ILE A 299 17.74 -14.54 -18.21
CA ILE A 299 17.85 -14.30 -16.76
C ILE A 299 17.87 -15.63 -15.97
N GLY A 300 17.12 -16.62 -16.44
CA GLY A 300 16.92 -17.91 -15.80
C GLY A 300 15.80 -17.89 -14.76
N TYR A 301 14.97 -18.93 -14.73
CA TYR A 301 13.90 -19.10 -13.75
C TYR A 301 14.44 -19.43 -12.33
N PRO A 302 13.65 -19.19 -11.26
CA PRO A 302 12.40 -18.42 -11.27
C PRO A 302 12.61 -16.93 -11.55
N VAL A 303 11.56 -16.28 -12.07
CA VAL A 303 11.51 -14.84 -12.35
C VAL A 303 10.31 -14.21 -11.66
N LEU A 304 10.44 -12.95 -11.25
CA LEU A 304 9.37 -12.12 -10.72
C LEU A 304 8.79 -11.29 -11.87
N VAL A 305 7.49 -11.36 -12.07
CA VAL A 305 6.79 -10.59 -13.11
C VAL A 305 5.90 -9.55 -12.45
N ARG A 306 5.98 -8.29 -12.91
CA ARG A 306 5.19 -7.18 -12.36
C ARG A 306 4.71 -6.21 -13.44
N PRO A 307 3.48 -5.69 -13.36
CA PRO A 307 3.06 -4.57 -14.20
C PRO A 307 3.81 -3.29 -13.81
N SER A 308 3.98 -2.36 -14.75
CA SER A 308 4.56 -1.04 -14.44
C SER A 308 3.55 -0.12 -13.73
N TYR A 309 4.03 0.78 -12.86
CA TYR A 309 3.23 1.79 -12.14
C TYR A 309 2.08 1.22 -11.29
N VAL A 310 2.39 0.20 -10.46
CA VAL A 310 1.42 -0.39 -9.53
C VAL A 310 1.89 -0.28 -8.08
N LEU A 311 0.94 -0.05 -7.17
CA LEU A 311 1.17 -0.02 -5.73
C LEU A 311 0.88 -1.40 -5.11
N GLY A 312 1.59 -1.76 -4.04
CA GLY A 312 1.29 -2.94 -3.22
C GLY A 312 1.56 -4.27 -3.92
N GLY A 313 2.38 -4.25 -4.97
CA GLY A 313 2.68 -5.41 -5.79
C GLY A 313 1.46 -6.00 -6.50
N ARG A 314 0.48 -5.15 -6.85
CA ARG A 314 -0.75 -5.59 -7.50
C ARG A 314 -0.44 -6.39 -8.78
N ALA A 315 -1.04 -7.57 -8.87
CA ALA A 315 -0.82 -8.52 -9.97
C ALA A 315 0.67 -8.92 -10.18
N MET A 316 1.51 -8.89 -9.15
CA MET A 316 2.84 -9.50 -9.22
C MET A 316 2.75 -11.02 -9.06
N GLU A 317 3.58 -11.76 -9.79
CA GLU A 317 3.63 -13.22 -9.67
C GLU A 317 5.08 -13.73 -9.78
N ILE A 318 5.44 -14.73 -8.95
CA ILE A 318 6.71 -15.44 -9.07
C ILE A 318 6.48 -16.63 -10.00
N VAL A 319 7.09 -16.57 -11.16
CA VAL A 319 6.92 -17.53 -12.24
C VAL A 319 8.08 -18.52 -12.24
N GLN A 320 7.77 -19.81 -12.23
CA GLN A 320 8.77 -20.89 -12.10
C GLN A 320 9.24 -21.45 -13.44
N ASN A 321 8.44 -21.30 -14.49
CA ASN A 321 8.72 -21.88 -15.80
C ASN A 321 7.99 -21.13 -16.93
N ALA A 322 8.35 -21.48 -18.17
CA ALA A 322 7.80 -20.84 -19.36
C ALA A 322 6.28 -20.97 -19.49
N SER A 323 5.70 -22.11 -19.09
CA SER A 323 4.25 -22.33 -19.19
C SER A 323 3.46 -21.43 -18.24
N GLU A 324 3.97 -21.22 -17.02
CA GLU A 324 3.42 -20.25 -16.08
C GLU A 324 3.57 -18.80 -16.59
N LEU A 325 4.70 -18.47 -17.22
CA LEU A 325 4.95 -17.13 -17.77
C LEU A 325 3.92 -16.76 -18.84
N VAL A 326 3.69 -17.66 -19.80
CA VAL A 326 2.71 -17.45 -20.87
C VAL A 326 1.32 -17.26 -20.28
N ARG A 327 0.92 -18.10 -19.31
CA ARG A 327 -0.38 -17.99 -18.64
C ARG A 327 -0.57 -16.61 -18.00
N TYR A 328 0.42 -16.14 -17.24
CA TYR A 328 0.35 -14.84 -16.59
C TYR A 328 0.21 -13.71 -17.62
N LEU A 329 1.05 -13.71 -18.65
CA LEU A 329 1.10 -12.63 -19.64
C LEU A 329 -0.14 -12.57 -20.53
N SER A 330 -0.76 -13.71 -20.84
CA SER A 330 -2.03 -13.73 -21.60
C SER A 330 -3.13 -12.93 -20.90
N VAL A 331 -3.14 -12.87 -19.57
CA VAL A 331 -4.11 -12.07 -18.80
C VAL A 331 -3.60 -10.66 -18.56
N ALA A 332 -2.31 -10.51 -18.21
CA ALA A 332 -1.74 -9.23 -17.83
C ALA A 332 -1.64 -8.23 -18.99
N LEU A 333 -1.30 -8.70 -20.20
CA LEU A 333 -1.15 -7.82 -21.37
C LEU A 333 -2.49 -7.28 -21.88
N GLU A 334 -3.58 -8.02 -21.70
CA GLU A 334 -4.94 -7.53 -22.01
C GLU A 334 -5.37 -6.40 -21.08
N GLN A 335 -4.88 -6.40 -19.83
CA GLN A 335 -5.21 -5.40 -18.81
C GLN A 335 -4.25 -4.21 -18.79
N SER A 336 -3.04 -4.36 -19.33
CA SER A 336 -2.08 -3.27 -19.44
C SER A 336 -2.44 -2.35 -20.61
N GLU A 337 -2.77 -1.08 -20.35
CA GLU A 337 -3.06 -0.04 -21.35
C GLU A 337 -1.80 0.34 -22.17
N GLY A 338 -1.16 -0.62 -22.84
CA GLY A 338 0.09 -0.44 -23.59
C GLY A 338 1.36 -0.26 -22.74
N ARG A 339 1.26 -0.43 -21.42
CA ARG A 339 2.40 -0.33 -20.49
C ARG A 339 3.24 -1.62 -20.52
N PRO A 340 4.58 -1.54 -20.44
CA PRO A 340 5.42 -2.73 -20.39
C PRO A 340 5.22 -3.51 -19.09
N VAL A 341 5.42 -4.83 -19.17
CA VAL A 341 5.50 -5.73 -18.01
C VAL A 341 6.98 -5.91 -17.68
N LEU A 342 7.37 -5.83 -16.41
CA LEU A 342 8.75 -6.02 -15.97
C LEU A 342 8.98 -7.47 -15.56
N ILE A 343 10.11 -8.02 -15.99
CA ILE A 343 10.59 -9.34 -15.60
C ILE A 343 11.94 -9.17 -14.92
N ASP A 344 12.01 -9.55 -13.64
CA ASP A 344 13.20 -9.45 -12.80
C ASP A 344 13.62 -10.84 -12.33
N LYS A 345 14.93 -11.06 -12.10
CA LYS A 345 15.42 -12.28 -11.46
C LYS A 345 14.83 -12.37 -10.06
N TYR A 346 14.17 -13.49 -9.75
CA TYR A 346 13.75 -13.75 -8.39
C TYR A 346 14.97 -14.13 -7.53
N LEU A 347 15.21 -13.35 -6.48
CA LEU A 347 16.30 -13.54 -5.52
C LEU A 347 15.72 -13.95 -4.18
N GLU A 348 15.91 -15.21 -3.80
CA GLU A 348 15.45 -15.75 -2.52
C GLU A 348 16.47 -15.43 -1.40
N GLY A 349 16.40 -14.21 -0.88
CA GLY A 349 17.32 -13.70 0.14
C GLY A 349 16.63 -13.05 1.33
N LYS A 350 17.43 -12.53 2.27
CA LYS A 350 16.92 -11.70 3.38
C LYS A 350 16.48 -10.36 2.81
N GLU A 351 15.23 -9.98 3.04
CA GLU A 351 14.74 -8.66 2.63
C GLU A 351 14.95 -7.64 3.75
N VAL A 352 15.36 -6.44 3.37
CA VAL A 352 15.67 -5.34 4.28
C VAL A 352 15.02 -4.06 3.77
N GLU A 353 14.34 -3.35 4.66
CA GLU A 353 13.71 -2.07 4.37
C GLU A 353 14.38 -0.96 5.18
N VAL A 354 14.68 0.15 4.51
CA VAL A 354 15.35 1.32 5.10
C VAL A 354 14.59 2.57 4.75
N ASP A 355 14.12 3.29 5.77
CA ASP A 355 13.66 4.66 5.61
C ASP A 355 14.76 5.64 5.98
N ALA A 356 14.88 6.71 5.20
CA ALA A 356 15.91 7.72 5.37
C ALA A 356 15.36 9.12 5.08
N ILE A 357 16.03 10.12 5.62
CA ILE A 357 15.75 11.54 5.38
C ILE A 357 16.98 12.15 4.73
N CYS A 358 16.82 12.81 3.59
CA CYS A 358 17.89 13.49 2.87
C CYS A 358 17.60 14.99 2.80
N ASP A 359 18.62 15.82 3.04
CA ASP A 359 18.57 17.26 2.80
C ASP A 359 19.29 17.67 1.50
N GLY A 360 19.64 16.70 0.66
CA GLY A 360 20.46 16.81 -0.56
C GLY A 360 21.96 16.89 -0.34
N ARG A 361 22.44 16.87 0.91
CA ARG A 361 23.87 16.81 1.25
C ARG A 361 24.18 15.67 2.20
N GLU A 362 23.33 15.45 3.19
CA GLU A 362 23.44 14.40 4.18
C GLU A 362 22.18 13.56 4.21
N VAL A 363 22.36 12.29 4.58
CA VAL A 363 21.28 11.32 4.71
C VAL A 363 21.28 10.79 6.12
N LEU A 364 20.17 10.97 6.85
CA LEU A 364 19.93 10.37 8.15
C LEU A 364 19.13 9.09 7.97
N ILE A 365 19.59 7.99 8.56
CA ILE A 365 18.92 6.69 8.57
C ILE A 365 18.49 6.39 10.01
N PRO A 366 17.21 6.58 10.39
CA PRO A 366 16.75 6.32 11.75
C PRO A 366 16.86 4.85 12.17
N GLY A 367 16.79 3.93 11.21
CA GLY A 367 16.83 2.50 11.48
C GLY A 367 16.85 1.64 10.22
N ILE A 368 17.31 0.40 10.38
CA ILE A 368 17.28 -0.63 9.35
C ILE A 368 16.35 -1.74 9.87
N MET A 369 15.35 -2.09 9.07
CA MET A 369 14.38 -3.14 9.39
C MET A 369 14.69 -4.39 8.57
N GLU A 370 14.70 -5.54 9.24
CA GLU A 370 14.89 -6.84 8.61
C GLU A 370 13.55 -7.59 8.57
N HIS A 371 13.16 -8.13 7.41
CA HIS A 371 11.96 -8.95 7.31
C HIS A 371 12.21 -10.35 7.89
N ILE A 372 11.20 -10.91 8.55
CA ILE A 372 11.22 -12.30 9.02
C ILE A 372 11.01 -13.25 7.85
N GLU A 373 10.04 -12.94 6.99
CA GLU A 373 9.82 -13.64 5.73
C GLU A 373 10.94 -13.31 4.72
N ARG A 374 11.37 -14.32 3.95
CA ARG A 374 12.29 -14.12 2.84
C ARG A 374 11.64 -13.35 1.69
N ALA A 375 12.48 -12.70 0.88
CA ALA A 375 12.06 -11.98 -0.32
C ALA A 375 11.17 -12.89 -1.20
N GLY A 376 10.01 -12.36 -1.60
CA GLY A 376 8.95 -13.11 -2.29
C GLY A 376 7.59 -13.07 -1.59
N VAL A 377 7.58 -12.74 -0.29
CA VAL A 377 6.42 -12.19 0.40
C VAL A 377 6.52 -10.66 0.33
N HIS A 378 5.44 -10.00 -0.06
CA HIS A 378 5.42 -8.54 -0.18
C HIS A 378 5.73 -7.87 1.18
N SER A 379 6.59 -6.84 1.20
CA SER A 379 7.02 -6.12 2.41
C SER A 379 5.88 -5.70 3.35
N GLY A 380 4.76 -5.25 2.79
CA GLY A 380 3.53 -4.92 3.53
C GLY A 380 2.86 -6.10 4.27
N ASP A 381 3.05 -7.33 3.81
CA ASP A 381 2.54 -8.57 4.42
C ASP A 381 3.62 -9.34 5.19
N SER A 382 4.84 -8.80 5.27
CA SER A 382 5.94 -9.39 6.04
C SER A 382 5.98 -8.81 7.44
N MET A 383 6.39 -9.62 8.41
CA MET A 383 6.81 -9.12 9.71
C MET A 383 8.19 -8.49 9.56
N ALA A 384 8.39 -7.33 10.19
CA ALA A 384 9.65 -6.60 10.11
C ALA A 384 10.19 -6.32 11.52
N VAL A 385 11.49 -6.51 11.72
CA VAL A 385 12.17 -6.37 13.01
C VAL A 385 13.07 -5.15 12.97
N TYR A 386 12.86 -4.23 13.91
CA TYR A 386 13.85 -3.22 14.26
C TYR A 386 14.55 -3.61 15.56
N PRO A 387 15.88 -3.44 15.63
CA PRO A 387 16.77 -3.28 14.47
C PRO A 387 16.97 -4.64 13.78
N GLY A 388 17.50 -4.67 12.56
CA GLY A 388 17.91 -5.91 11.91
C GLY A 388 18.87 -6.72 12.80
N LEU A 389 18.47 -7.92 13.22
CA LEU A 389 19.16 -8.73 14.22
C LEU A 389 20.13 -9.73 13.60
N ASN A 390 19.88 -10.18 12.37
CA ASN A 390 20.71 -11.15 11.67
C ASN A 390 21.52 -10.51 10.53
N LEU A 391 21.73 -9.19 10.62
CA LEU A 391 22.58 -8.45 9.70
C LEU A 391 24.01 -8.39 10.24
N THR A 392 24.97 -8.75 9.40
CA THR A 392 26.40 -8.59 9.68
C THR A 392 26.79 -7.11 9.60
N SER A 393 27.87 -6.71 10.28
CA SER A 393 28.36 -5.32 10.21
C SER A 393 28.66 -4.89 8.77
N SER A 394 29.24 -5.77 7.94
CA SER A 394 29.50 -5.47 6.53
C SER A 394 28.23 -5.28 5.70
N GLU A 395 27.16 -6.04 5.99
CA GLU A 395 25.85 -5.85 5.34
C GLU A 395 25.27 -4.49 5.74
N VAL A 396 25.30 -4.14 7.02
CA VAL A 396 24.84 -2.85 7.54
C VAL A 396 25.61 -1.69 6.92
N ASP A 397 26.95 -1.76 6.90
CA ASP A 397 27.79 -0.71 6.32
C ASP A 397 27.50 -0.51 4.83
N THR A 398 27.32 -1.60 4.08
CA THR A 398 26.95 -1.56 2.66
C THR A 398 25.58 -0.92 2.44
N ILE A 399 24.59 -1.28 3.27
CA ILE A 399 23.24 -0.70 3.21
C ILE A 399 23.31 0.81 3.48
N VAL A 400 24.02 1.23 4.53
CA VAL A 400 24.18 2.65 4.88
C VAL A 400 24.88 3.41 3.77
N GLU A 401 25.95 2.85 3.19
CA GLU A 401 26.66 3.43 2.06
C GLU A 401 25.73 3.61 0.84
N TYR A 402 25.02 2.54 0.43
CA TYR A 402 24.12 2.58 -0.70
C TYR A 402 22.97 3.55 -0.48
N THR A 403 22.31 3.51 0.68
CA THR A 403 21.23 4.44 1.03
C THR A 403 21.71 5.88 0.96
N THR A 404 22.88 6.18 1.53
CA THR A 404 23.46 7.53 1.54
C THR A 404 23.76 8.02 0.12
N ARG A 405 24.41 7.19 -0.69
CA ARG A 405 24.78 7.53 -2.06
C ARG A 405 23.56 7.72 -2.95
N ILE A 406 22.56 6.85 -2.83
CA ILE A 406 21.28 6.99 -3.54
C ILE A 406 20.62 8.32 -3.18
N GLY A 407 20.49 8.64 -1.89
CA GLY A 407 19.81 9.87 -1.46
C GLY A 407 20.46 11.15 -1.99
N ILE A 408 21.80 11.19 -2.04
CA ILE A 408 22.55 12.34 -2.54
C ILE A 408 22.50 12.42 -4.07
N GLU A 409 22.80 11.32 -4.77
CA GLU A 409 22.90 11.31 -6.24
C GLU A 409 21.55 11.41 -6.95
N LEU A 410 20.46 10.99 -6.29
CA LEU A 410 19.09 11.17 -6.75
C LEU A 410 18.52 12.56 -6.41
N ASP A 411 19.27 13.38 -5.65
CA ASP A 411 18.86 14.69 -5.12
C ASP A 411 17.55 14.63 -4.32
N VAL A 412 17.45 13.65 -3.41
CA VAL A 412 16.29 13.53 -2.52
C VAL A 412 16.25 14.72 -1.56
N ARG A 413 15.07 15.33 -1.41
CA ARG A 413 14.79 16.40 -0.45
C ARG A 413 13.57 16.01 0.38
N GLY A 414 13.82 15.40 1.54
CA GLY A 414 12.78 14.85 2.41
C GLY A 414 12.95 13.35 2.63
N LEU A 415 11.84 12.61 2.65
CA LEU A 415 11.87 11.16 2.88
C LEU A 415 12.24 10.37 1.63
N MET A 416 12.93 9.27 1.85
CA MET A 416 13.02 8.17 0.90
C MET A 416 12.97 6.83 1.63
N ASN A 417 12.54 5.81 0.90
CA ASN A 417 12.54 4.43 1.32
C ASN A 417 13.33 3.60 0.30
N VAL A 418 14.16 2.68 0.78
CA VAL A 418 14.95 1.79 -0.05
C VAL A 418 14.74 0.36 0.41
N GLN A 419 14.39 -0.51 -0.54
CA GLN A 419 14.23 -1.94 -0.30
C GLN A 419 15.42 -2.70 -0.88
N TYR A 420 15.96 -3.62 -0.09
CA TYR A 420 17.12 -4.42 -0.42
C TYR A 420 16.81 -5.91 -0.30
N VAL A 421 17.53 -6.71 -1.08
CA VAL A 421 17.64 -8.15 -0.87
C VAL A 421 19.10 -8.54 -0.70
N ILE A 422 19.38 -9.33 0.34
CA ILE A 422 20.72 -9.83 0.65
C ILE A 422 20.79 -11.31 0.29
N MET A 423 21.64 -11.61 -0.68
CA MET A 423 21.97 -12.97 -1.06
C MET A 423 23.27 -13.39 -0.36
N ASN A 424 23.27 -14.55 0.28
CA ASN A 424 24.46 -15.14 0.88
C ASN A 424 24.81 -16.43 0.13
N ASP A 425 25.97 -16.45 -0.51
CA ASP A 425 26.47 -17.61 -1.27
C ASP A 425 27.36 -18.57 -0.44
N GLY A 426 27.41 -18.35 0.88
CA GLY A 426 28.24 -19.11 1.83
C GLY A 426 29.65 -18.54 2.00
N SER A 427 30.09 -17.61 1.15
CA SER A 427 31.41 -16.98 1.22
C SER A 427 31.35 -15.45 1.34
N GLN A 428 30.39 -14.81 0.68
CA GLN A 428 30.20 -13.37 0.72
C GLN A 428 28.71 -13.02 0.59
N SER A 429 28.25 -12.06 1.39
CA SER A 429 26.93 -11.46 1.21
C SER A 429 26.96 -10.42 0.10
N ARG A 430 25.99 -10.47 -0.82
CA ARG A 430 25.75 -9.43 -1.83
C ARG A 430 24.42 -8.76 -1.57
N VAL A 431 24.46 -7.44 -1.42
CA VAL A 431 23.29 -6.58 -1.22
C VAL A 431 22.85 -6.05 -2.58
N TYR A 432 21.59 -6.27 -2.96
CA TYR A 432 20.98 -5.74 -4.18
C TYR A 432 19.85 -4.77 -3.84
N VAL A 433 19.71 -3.69 -4.59
CA VAL A 433 18.56 -2.77 -4.49
C VAL A 433 17.39 -3.32 -5.29
N LEU A 434 16.22 -3.44 -4.64
CA LEU A 434 14.97 -3.82 -5.30
C LEU A 434 14.28 -2.60 -5.91
N GLU A 435 14.05 -1.58 -5.08
CA GLU A 435 13.40 -0.32 -5.45
C GLU A 435 13.77 0.82 -4.49
N VAL A 436 13.61 2.05 -4.97
CA VAL A 436 13.75 3.28 -4.19
C VAL A 436 12.48 4.09 -4.38
N ASN A 437 11.88 4.51 -3.27
CA ASN A 437 10.68 5.33 -3.25
C ASN A 437 11.05 6.69 -2.62
N PRO A 438 11.25 7.79 -3.38
CA PRO A 438 11.64 9.11 -2.86
C PRO A 438 10.45 9.85 -2.22
N ARG A 439 9.76 9.15 -1.31
CA ARG A 439 8.52 9.54 -0.64
C ARG A 439 8.42 8.84 0.71
N ALA A 440 7.38 9.19 1.47
CA ALA A 440 7.03 8.42 2.66
C ALA A 440 6.67 6.97 2.30
N SER A 441 7.11 6.05 3.15
CA SER A 441 6.69 4.65 3.15
C SER A 441 5.69 4.41 4.28
N ARG A 442 5.08 3.22 4.27
CA ARG A 442 4.21 2.77 5.36
C ARG A 442 4.96 2.50 6.67
N THR A 443 6.28 2.37 6.64
CA THR A 443 7.07 2.07 7.84
C THR A 443 7.54 3.32 8.58
N VAL A 444 7.36 4.51 8.01
CA VAL A 444 7.69 5.80 8.64
C VAL A 444 7.05 6.00 10.02
N PRO A 445 5.74 5.73 10.23
CA PRO A 445 5.13 5.84 11.56
C PRO A 445 5.78 4.86 12.54
N PHE A 446 5.96 3.60 12.14
CA PHE A 446 6.61 2.57 12.96
C PHE A 446 8.01 3.01 13.39
N LEU A 447 8.89 3.38 12.45
CA LEU A 447 10.25 3.81 12.78
C LEU A 447 10.29 5.10 13.59
N SER A 448 9.40 6.07 13.33
CA SER A 448 9.30 7.29 14.14
C SER A 448 8.94 6.98 15.61
N LYS A 449 8.04 6.02 15.82
CA LYS A 449 7.64 5.54 17.15
C LYS A 449 8.74 4.69 17.80
N VAL A 450 9.50 3.89 17.06
CA VAL A 450 10.58 3.10 17.64
C VAL A 450 11.78 3.96 18.01
N THR A 451 12.26 4.77 17.06
CA THR A 451 13.55 5.48 17.16
C THR A 451 13.44 6.79 17.92
N GLY A 452 12.23 7.38 17.96
CA GLY A 452 12.01 8.73 18.48
C GLY A 452 12.45 9.85 17.55
N VAL A 453 12.93 9.53 16.35
CA VAL A 453 13.22 10.52 15.31
C VAL A 453 11.88 10.97 14.69
N PRO A 454 11.54 12.27 14.70
CA PRO A 454 10.31 12.78 14.12
C PRO A 454 10.46 12.90 12.58
N MET A 455 10.47 11.76 11.88
CA MET A 455 10.96 11.66 10.50
C MET A 455 10.27 12.62 9.53
N VAL A 456 8.94 12.70 9.56
CA VAL A 456 8.15 13.59 8.68
C VAL A 456 8.46 15.06 8.96
N ARG A 457 8.58 15.45 10.24
CA ARG A 457 8.91 16.81 10.64
C ARG A 457 10.28 17.22 10.11
N LEU A 458 11.27 16.33 10.19
CA LEU A 458 12.60 16.59 9.64
C LEU A 458 12.56 16.71 8.12
N ALA A 459 11.83 15.80 7.46
CA ALA A 459 11.71 15.78 6.01
C ALA A 459 11.05 17.03 5.44
N VAL A 460 9.98 17.53 6.07
CA VAL A 460 9.34 18.80 5.67
C VAL A 460 10.32 19.96 5.81
N LYS A 461 11.04 20.05 6.93
CA LYS A 461 12.04 21.12 7.11
C LYS A 461 13.19 21.03 6.11
N CYS A 462 13.63 19.81 5.77
CA CYS A 462 14.58 19.59 4.67
C CYS A 462 14.02 20.04 3.32
N ALA A 463 12.75 19.75 3.04
CA ALA A 463 12.07 20.18 1.82
C ALA A 463 11.95 21.71 1.72
N LEU A 464 11.86 22.40 2.87
CA LEU A 464 11.90 23.87 2.98
C LEU A 464 13.33 24.45 3.03
N GLY A 465 14.37 23.60 2.90
CA GLY A 465 15.76 24.03 2.81
C GLY A 465 16.56 24.08 4.12
N LEU A 466 15.99 23.68 5.26
CA LEU A 466 16.75 23.53 6.52
C LEU A 466 17.54 22.23 6.52
N SER A 467 18.86 22.30 6.70
CA SER A 467 19.70 21.10 6.73
C SER A 467 19.42 20.22 7.95
N LEU A 468 19.76 18.94 7.87
CA LEU A 468 19.67 18.02 9.01
C LEU A 468 20.49 18.52 10.21
N ARG A 469 21.67 19.10 9.95
CA ARG A 469 22.55 19.66 10.99
C ARG A 469 21.92 20.84 11.72
N ASP A 470 21.27 21.74 11.00
CA ASP A 470 20.58 22.89 11.60
C ASP A 470 19.40 22.44 12.47
N GLN A 471 18.84 21.28 12.17
CA GLN A 471 17.79 20.64 12.96
C GLN A 471 18.33 19.81 14.14
N GLY A 472 19.66 19.72 14.31
CA GLY A 472 20.31 19.00 15.40
C GLY A 472 20.58 17.52 15.13
N TYR A 473 20.50 17.08 13.87
CA TYR A 473 20.74 15.70 13.46
C TYR A 473 21.98 15.59 12.57
N ALA A 474 22.77 14.53 12.75
CA ALA A 474 23.89 14.21 11.88
C ALA A 474 23.47 13.16 10.83
N GLY A 475 24.10 13.17 9.66
CA GLY A 475 23.95 12.09 8.69
C GLY A 475 24.53 10.76 9.18
N GLY A 476 24.17 9.67 8.49
CA GLY A 476 24.53 8.30 8.81
C GLY A 476 23.42 7.54 9.56
N LEU A 477 23.78 6.39 10.12
CA LEU A 477 22.88 5.54 10.89
C LEU A 477 22.66 6.11 12.29
N TRP A 478 21.42 6.36 12.65
CA TRP A 478 21.02 6.83 13.98
C TRP A 478 21.33 5.77 15.05
N PRO A 479 21.72 6.16 16.28
CA PRO A 479 22.02 5.22 17.34
C PRO A 479 20.87 4.23 17.60
N ARG A 480 21.24 2.95 17.66
CA ARG A 480 20.32 1.85 17.97
C ARG A 480 19.68 2.09 19.35
N GLN A 481 18.35 2.03 19.38
CA GLN A 481 17.60 2.12 20.63
C GLN A 481 17.74 0.81 21.45
N PRO A 482 17.68 0.86 22.80
CA PRO A 482 17.85 -0.30 23.68
C PRO A 482 16.58 -1.18 23.75
N LEU A 483 15.97 -1.44 22.60
CA LEU A 483 14.73 -2.18 22.43
C LEU A 483 14.76 -3.01 21.14
N VAL A 484 13.83 -3.97 21.06
CA VAL A 484 13.44 -4.69 19.85
C VAL A 484 11.97 -4.39 19.59
N ALA A 485 11.66 -4.01 18.37
CA ALA A 485 10.29 -3.77 17.92
C ALA A 485 10.00 -4.63 16.69
N ILE A 486 8.85 -5.28 16.67
CA ILE A 486 8.40 -6.13 15.58
C ILE A 486 7.08 -5.59 15.09
N LYS A 487 7.05 -5.21 13.81
CA LYS A 487 5.84 -4.94 13.06
C LYS A 487 5.30 -6.28 12.57
N ALA A 488 4.01 -6.53 12.75
CA ALA A 488 3.32 -7.69 12.16
C ALA A 488 2.05 -7.24 11.43
N PRO A 489 1.77 -7.80 10.24
CA PRO A 489 0.57 -7.48 9.48
C PRO A 489 -0.68 -8.10 10.12
N VAL A 490 -1.82 -7.43 9.91
CA VAL A 490 -3.16 -7.93 10.26
C VAL A 490 -3.96 -8.10 8.99
N PHE A 491 -4.63 -9.24 8.89
CA PHE A 491 -5.43 -9.61 7.72
C PHE A 491 -6.92 -9.65 8.07
N SER A 492 -7.77 -9.11 7.19
CA SER A 492 -9.23 -9.11 7.37
C SER A 492 -9.91 -10.41 6.89
N MET A 493 -9.24 -11.56 7.02
CA MET A 493 -9.67 -12.81 6.39
C MET A 493 -11.02 -13.32 6.90
N ALA A 494 -11.33 -13.08 8.17
CA ALA A 494 -12.66 -13.39 8.72
C ALA A 494 -13.81 -12.65 8.01
N LYS A 495 -13.52 -11.55 7.30
CA LYS A 495 -14.50 -10.79 6.50
C LYS A 495 -14.51 -11.20 5.01
N LEU A 496 -13.45 -11.82 4.51
CA LEU A 496 -13.22 -12.10 3.08
C LEU A 496 -13.06 -13.60 2.80
N ILE A 497 -14.07 -14.39 3.15
CA ILE A 497 -14.05 -15.87 3.10
C ILE A 497 -13.84 -16.41 1.66
N GLY A 498 -14.25 -15.64 0.65
CA GLY A 498 -14.11 -16.01 -0.77
C GLY A 498 -12.75 -15.70 -1.39
N VAL A 499 -11.83 -15.07 -0.65
CA VAL A 499 -10.52 -14.64 -1.14
C VAL A 499 -9.45 -15.59 -0.66
N ASP A 500 -8.50 -15.92 -1.54
CA ASP A 500 -7.38 -16.78 -1.19
C ASP A 500 -6.31 -16.03 -0.39
N THR A 501 -5.86 -16.62 0.72
CA THR A 501 -5.15 -15.94 1.81
C THR A 501 -3.66 -16.27 1.88
N TYR A 502 -3.08 -16.78 0.80
CA TYR A 502 -1.66 -17.10 0.77
C TYR A 502 -0.78 -15.84 0.63
N LEU A 503 0.35 -15.87 1.34
CA LEU A 503 1.40 -14.87 1.25
C LEU A 503 2.14 -15.01 -0.08
N GLY A 504 2.34 -13.89 -0.76
CA GLY A 504 3.01 -13.82 -2.04
C GLY A 504 3.49 -12.40 -2.34
N PRO A 505 3.85 -12.11 -3.60
CA PRO A 505 4.41 -10.81 -3.97
C PRO A 505 3.38 -9.68 -4.04
N GLU A 506 2.08 -9.98 -3.91
CA GLU A 506 1.00 -8.99 -3.80
C GLU A 506 0.51 -8.88 -2.34
N MET A 507 0.45 -7.63 -1.85
CA MET A 507 -0.01 -7.27 -0.51
C MET A 507 -1.51 -7.54 -0.34
N LYS A 508 -1.90 -8.12 0.80
CA LYS A 508 -3.30 -8.41 1.17
C LYS A 508 -3.67 -7.97 2.59
N SER A 509 -2.69 -7.59 3.41
CA SER A 509 -2.94 -7.07 4.76
C SER A 509 -3.68 -5.74 4.71
N THR A 510 -4.49 -5.49 5.75
CA THR A 510 -5.32 -4.28 5.87
C THR A 510 -4.85 -3.36 7.00
N GLY A 511 -3.90 -3.81 7.82
CA GLY A 511 -3.32 -3.03 8.90
C GLY A 511 -2.13 -3.73 9.51
N GLU A 512 -1.61 -3.17 10.61
CA GLU A 512 -0.43 -3.68 11.29
C GLU A 512 -0.54 -3.51 12.81
N VAL A 513 0.22 -4.33 13.54
CA VAL A 513 0.42 -4.23 14.98
C VAL A 513 1.90 -4.20 15.30
N MET A 514 2.21 -3.73 16.50
CA MET A 514 3.58 -3.50 16.96
C MET A 514 3.82 -4.20 18.29
N GLY A 515 4.74 -5.17 18.33
CA GLY A 515 5.28 -5.76 19.55
C GLY A 515 6.60 -5.12 19.93
N ILE A 516 6.72 -4.54 21.12
CA ILE A 516 7.97 -3.91 21.62
C ILE A 516 8.40 -4.58 22.91
N ASP A 517 9.66 -4.97 23.03
CA ASP A 517 10.27 -5.28 24.32
C ASP A 517 11.79 -5.04 24.28
N ARG A 518 12.52 -5.40 25.33
CA ARG A 518 13.99 -5.33 25.36
C ARG A 518 14.66 -6.54 24.70
N THR A 519 13.94 -7.65 24.56
CA THR A 519 14.42 -8.87 23.90
C THR A 519 13.55 -9.23 22.70
N PHE A 520 14.14 -9.94 21.76
CA PHE A 520 13.46 -10.36 20.54
C PHE A 520 12.26 -11.25 20.84
N GLU A 521 12.43 -12.23 21.72
CA GLU A 521 11.43 -13.25 22.01
C GLU A 521 10.18 -12.64 22.66
N ALA A 522 10.36 -11.69 23.57
CA ALA A 522 9.25 -10.97 24.21
C ALA A 522 8.54 -10.02 23.23
N ALA A 523 9.29 -9.33 22.35
CA ALA A 523 8.71 -8.50 21.29
C ALA A 523 7.92 -9.36 20.29
N LEU A 524 8.45 -10.53 19.93
CA LEU A 524 7.81 -11.49 19.03
C LEU A 524 6.54 -12.08 19.62
N ALA A 525 6.57 -12.49 20.90
CA ALA A 525 5.39 -12.97 21.59
C ALA A 525 4.25 -11.93 21.58
N LYS A 526 4.56 -10.65 21.78
CA LYS A 526 3.58 -9.56 21.69
C LYS A 526 3.06 -9.35 20.28
N ALA A 527 3.94 -9.33 19.28
CA ALA A 527 3.55 -9.11 17.88
C ALA A 527 2.63 -10.24 17.38
N VAL A 528 3.01 -11.50 17.62
CA VAL A 528 2.24 -12.69 17.25
C VAL A 528 0.90 -12.74 18.00
N LEU A 529 0.87 -12.34 19.28
CA LEU A 529 -0.38 -12.23 20.05
C LEU A 529 -1.31 -11.15 19.51
N ALA A 530 -0.77 -9.95 19.26
CA ALA A 530 -1.56 -8.83 18.75
C ALA A 530 -2.07 -9.06 17.32
N ALA A 531 -1.34 -9.84 16.52
CA ALA A 531 -1.71 -10.20 15.16
C ALA A 531 -2.71 -11.39 15.08
N ASP A 532 -3.16 -11.92 16.22
CA ASP A 532 -4.03 -13.10 16.31
C ASP A 532 -3.41 -14.37 15.68
N LEU A 533 -2.08 -14.50 15.75
CA LEU A 533 -1.31 -15.62 15.22
C LEU A 533 -0.78 -16.55 16.32
N ALA A 534 -1.12 -16.27 17.58
CA ALA A 534 -0.54 -16.96 18.72
C ALA A 534 -1.12 -18.37 18.92
N LEU A 535 -0.22 -19.35 18.99
CA LEU A 535 -0.57 -20.75 19.19
C LEU A 535 -0.95 -21.06 20.64
N PRO A 536 -1.97 -21.89 20.92
CA PRO A 536 -2.25 -22.35 22.28
C PRO A 536 -1.09 -23.19 22.86
N PRO A 537 -0.98 -23.36 24.20
CA PRO A 537 0.14 -24.10 24.79
C PRO A 537 0.21 -25.58 24.38
N LYS A 538 -0.94 -26.18 24.06
CA LYS A 538 -1.09 -27.57 23.59
C LYS A 538 -2.23 -27.58 22.58
N GLY A 539 -2.15 -28.47 21.60
CA GLY A 539 -3.17 -28.56 20.56
C GLY A 539 -2.84 -29.57 19.46
N GLY A 540 -3.60 -29.51 18.37
CA GLY A 540 -3.30 -30.21 17.13
C GLY A 540 -2.75 -29.27 16.05
N ALA A 541 -1.89 -29.76 15.17
CA ALA A 541 -1.39 -29.01 14.02
C ALA A 541 -1.61 -29.80 12.72
N LEU A 542 -2.24 -29.17 11.73
CA LEU A 542 -2.36 -29.72 10.37
C LEU A 542 -1.24 -29.20 9.48
N LEU A 543 -0.47 -30.12 8.87
CA LEU A 543 0.68 -29.83 8.01
C LEU A 543 0.39 -30.31 6.58
N SER A 544 0.23 -29.37 5.65
CA SER A 544 0.07 -29.64 4.22
C SER A 544 1.07 -28.81 3.44
N LEU A 545 2.25 -29.39 3.19
CA LEU A 545 3.42 -28.68 2.68
C LEU A 545 3.67 -29.00 1.20
N ALA A 546 4.14 -27.99 0.47
CA ALA A 546 4.65 -28.14 -0.88
C ALA A 546 6.02 -28.83 -0.84
N ASP A 547 6.36 -29.63 -1.83
CA ASP A 547 7.61 -30.40 -1.82
C ASP A 547 8.86 -29.53 -1.59
N ARG A 548 8.89 -28.33 -2.20
CA ARG A 548 10.00 -27.37 -2.07
C ARG A 548 10.20 -26.82 -0.65
N THR A 549 9.13 -26.70 0.15
CA THR A 549 9.18 -26.09 1.49
C THR A 549 9.36 -27.12 2.60
N LYS A 550 9.27 -28.42 2.28
CA LYS A 550 9.47 -29.51 3.24
C LYS A 550 10.78 -29.41 4.02
N PRO A 551 11.96 -29.18 3.39
CA PRO A 551 13.22 -29.05 4.14
C PRO A 551 13.16 -27.91 5.17
N ASP A 552 12.64 -26.75 4.77
CA ASP A 552 12.53 -25.55 5.60
C ASP A 552 11.51 -25.68 6.74
N ALA A 553 10.55 -26.58 6.61
CA ALA A 553 9.52 -26.83 7.62
C ALA A 553 9.98 -27.80 8.73
N ILE A 554 11.09 -28.52 8.56
CA ILE A 554 11.62 -29.47 9.57
C ILE A 554 11.74 -28.81 10.96
N PRO A 555 12.32 -27.60 11.11
CA PRO A 555 12.45 -26.96 12.42
C PRO A 555 11.11 -26.57 13.05
N VAL A 556 10.09 -26.27 12.24
CA VAL A 556 8.72 -25.96 12.71
C VAL A 556 8.06 -27.23 13.25
N ILE A 557 8.14 -28.33 12.49
CA ILE A 557 7.58 -29.64 12.84
C ILE A 557 8.18 -30.15 14.16
N ARG A 558 9.50 -30.03 14.34
CA ARG A 558 10.19 -30.44 15.57
C ARG A 558 9.71 -29.63 16.78
N ARG A 559 9.63 -28.30 16.65
CA ARG A 559 9.17 -27.41 17.73
C ARG A 559 7.72 -27.70 18.14
N LEU A 560 6.83 -27.94 17.18
CA LEU A 560 5.45 -28.33 17.46
C LEU A 560 5.41 -29.64 18.27
N ASN A 561 6.16 -30.66 17.84
CA ASN A 561 6.24 -31.92 18.57
C ASN A 561 6.85 -31.75 19.98
N GLU A 562 7.92 -30.94 20.12
CA GLU A 562 8.54 -30.61 21.41
C GLU A 562 7.57 -29.88 22.35
N ALA A 563 6.71 -29.00 21.82
CA ALA A 563 5.63 -28.35 22.56
C ALA A 563 4.47 -29.31 22.92
N GLY A 564 4.50 -30.55 22.44
CA GLY A 564 3.50 -31.58 22.71
C GLY A 564 2.26 -31.50 21.83
N TYR A 565 2.37 -30.90 20.64
CA TYR A 565 1.28 -30.89 19.66
C TYR A 565 1.07 -32.26 19.01
N LYS A 566 -0.20 -32.61 18.77
CA LYS A 566 -0.54 -33.75 17.93
C LYS A 566 -0.44 -33.34 16.46
N LEU A 567 0.40 -34.03 15.70
CA LEU A 567 0.65 -33.70 14.30
C LEU A 567 -0.32 -34.47 13.39
N TYR A 568 -0.99 -33.75 12.50
CA TYR A 568 -1.80 -34.26 11.40
C TYR A 568 -1.15 -33.81 10.10
N ALA A 569 -1.05 -34.67 9.08
CA ALA A 569 -0.39 -34.29 7.84
C ALA A 569 -0.94 -35.00 6.60
N THR A 570 -0.91 -34.31 5.46
CA THR A 570 -1.22 -34.94 4.16
C THR A 570 -0.18 -35.99 3.79
N GLU A 571 -0.51 -36.94 2.92
CA GLU A 571 0.25 -38.17 2.69
C GLU A 571 1.76 -37.95 2.45
N GLY A 572 2.10 -37.02 1.54
CA GLY A 572 3.49 -36.69 1.24
C GLY A 572 4.24 -35.98 2.38
N THR A 573 3.52 -35.27 3.25
CA THR A 573 4.08 -34.59 4.42
C THR A 573 4.18 -35.56 5.60
N ALA A 574 3.20 -36.44 5.79
CA ALA A 574 3.20 -37.48 6.81
C ALA A 574 4.35 -38.48 6.61
N ALA A 575 4.62 -38.88 5.36
CA ALA A 575 5.75 -39.75 5.03
C ALA A 575 7.10 -39.13 5.46
N MET A 576 7.28 -37.83 5.22
CA MET A 576 8.47 -37.08 5.65
C MET A 576 8.58 -37.02 7.19
N ILE A 577 7.48 -36.70 7.89
CA ILE A 577 7.48 -36.61 9.36
C ILE A 577 7.76 -37.97 10.01
N THR A 578 7.21 -39.04 9.43
CA THR A 578 7.47 -40.42 9.86
C THR A 578 8.95 -40.78 9.66
N ALA A 579 9.55 -40.37 8.54
CA ALA A 579 10.97 -40.56 8.28
C ALA A 579 11.89 -39.79 9.25
N LEU A 580 11.40 -38.69 9.85
CA LEU A 580 12.09 -37.97 10.93
C LEU A 580 11.97 -38.68 12.29
N GLY A 581 11.19 -39.76 12.38
CA GLY A 581 10.94 -40.51 13.62
C GLY A 581 9.93 -39.85 14.55
N LEU A 582 9.10 -38.93 14.04
CA LEU A 582 8.09 -38.21 14.82
C LEU A 582 6.70 -38.84 14.62
N PRO A 583 5.85 -38.87 15.66
CA PRO A 583 4.47 -39.34 15.53
C PRO A 583 3.65 -38.38 14.67
N VAL A 584 2.88 -38.92 13.73
CA VAL A 584 1.97 -38.16 12.87
C VAL A 584 0.76 -38.99 12.47
N GLU A 585 -0.40 -38.37 12.44
CA GLU A 585 -1.62 -38.95 11.90
C GLU A 585 -1.78 -38.53 10.44
N GLN A 586 -1.76 -39.50 9.52
CA GLN A 586 -1.94 -39.23 8.11
C GLN A 586 -3.42 -38.92 7.83
N VAL A 587 -3.68 -37.83 7.12
CA VAL A 587 -5.01 -37.39 6.69
C VAL A 587 -5.05 -37.22 5.18
N THR A 588 -6.18 -37.55 4.56
CA THR A 588 -6.35 -37.44 3.11
C THR A 588 -6.61 -36.00 2.69
N LYS A 589 -5.90 -35.54 1.65
CA LYS A 589 -6.15 -34.22 1.03
C LYS A 589 -7.41 -34.24 0.14
N ARG A 590 -7.87 -35.42 -0.28
CA ARG A 590 -8.99 -35.59 -1.20
C ARG A 590 -10.31 -35.43 -0.46
N LEU A 591 -11.07 -34.39 -0.80
CA LEU A 591 -12.33 -34.05 -0.15
C LEU A 591 -13.46 -35.05 -0.45
N ASP A 592 -13.35 -35.81 -1.54
CA ASP A 592 -14.32 -36.80 -2.02
C ASP A 592 -14.00 -38.24 -1.53
N GLN A 593 -12.82 -38.47 -0.94
CA GLN A 593 -12.32 -39.81 -0.63
C GLN A 593 -11.61 -39.87 0.73
N GLY A 594 -12.20 -40.66 1.63
CA GLY A 594 -11.64 -40.99 2.95
C GLY A 594 -12.01 -39.98 4.04
N HIS A 595 -12.39 -40.49 5.21
CA HIS A 595 -12.66 -39.70 6.40
C HIS A 595 -11.87 -40.27 7.58
N PRO A 596 -11.29 -39.43 8.46
CA PRO A 596 -11.31 -37.97 8.41
C PRO A 596 -10.36 -37.39 7.33
N ASN A 597 -10.83 -36.39 6.59
CA ASN A 597 -10.04 -35.61 5.63
C ASN A 597 -9.52 -34.30 6.26
N VAL A 598 -8.72 -33.54 5.51
CA VAL A 598 -8.15 -32.25 5.96
C VAL A 598 -9.17 -31.23 6.47
N LEU A 599 -10.39 -31.21 5.92
CA LEU A 599 -11.45 -30.32 6.37
C LEU A 599 -12.14 -30.84 7.63
N ASP A 600 -12.38 -32.15 7.71
CA ASP A 600 -12.97 -32.78 8.89
C ASP A 600 -12.12 -32.50 10.13
N VAL A 601 -10.80 -32.63 10.01
CA VAL A 601 -9.86 -32.36 11.12
C VAL A 601 -9.94 -30.91 11.61
N ILE A 602 -10.16 -29.95 10.71
CA ILE A 602 -10.35 -28.54 11.05
C ILE A 602 -11.74 -28.30 11.67
N TYR A 603 -12.80 -28.83 11.06
CA TYR A 603 -14.17 -28.61 11.50
C TYR A 603 -14.55 -29.41 12.76
N ASP A 604 -13.88 -30.52 13.05
CA ASP A 604 -14.08 -31.27 14.29
C ASP A 604 -13.29 -30.67 15.47
N GLY A 605 -12.49 -29.63 15.21
CA GLY A 605 -11.68 -28.96 16.24
C GLY A 605 -10.52 -29.82 16.74
N LEU A 606 -10.01 -30.73 15.90
CA LEU A 606 -8.87 -31.58 16.23
C LEU A 606 -7.53 -30.84 16.08
N VAL A 607 -7.53 -29.70 15.41
CA VAL A 607 -6.35 -28.85 15.19
C VAL A 607 -6.62 -27.40 15.57
N ASP A 608 -5.59 -26.76 16.10
CA ASP A 608 -5.60 -25.37 16.56
C ASP A 608 -4.73 -24.47 15.67
N CYS A 609 -4.02 -25.06 14.71
CA CYS A 609 -3.29 -24.32 13.69
C CYS A 609 -3.11 -25.15 12.42
N VAL A 610 -2.91 -24.44 11.32
CA VAL A 610 -2.66 -25.01 10.00
C VAL A 610 -1.38 -24.42 9.43
N VAL A 611 -0.47 -25.25 8.93
CA VAL A 611 0.64 -24.83 8.09
C VAL A 611 0.39 -25.34 6.68
N ASN A 612 0.06 -24.44 5.77
CA ASN A 612 -0.27 -24.76 4.39
C ASN A 612 0.52 -23.89 3.41
N THR A 613 1.64 -24.42 2.91
CA THR A 613 2.45 -23.70 1.91
C THR A 613 1.94 -24.00 0.50
N PRO A 614 1.69 -22.98 -0.35
CA PRO A 614 1.12 -23.19 -1.68
C PRO A 614 2.10 -23.90 -2.64
N GLU A 615 1.52 -24.78 -3.46
CA GLU A 615 2.20 -25.56 -4.50
C GLU A 615 1.70 -25.08 -5.87
N GLY A 616 2.58 -24.95 -6.88
CA GLY A 616 2.18 -24.49 -8.21
C GLY A 616 1.21 -25.48 -8.89
N GLY A 617 0.13 -24.98 -9.51
CA GLY A 617 -0.85 -25.76 -10.28
C GLY A 617 -2.32 -25.55 -9.90
N ARG A 618 -3.25 -25.53 -10.87
CA ARG A 618 -4.68 -25.19 -10.66
C ARG A 618 -5.40 -26.07 -9.63
N THR A 619 -5.19 -27.39 -9.66
CA THR A 619 -5.90 -28.34 -8.78
C THR A 619 -5.36 -28.30 -7.35
N THR A 620 -4.04 -28.20 -7.19
CA THR A 620 -3.35 -28.05 -5.91
C THR A 620 -3.67 -26.72 -5.23
N LEU A 621 -3.87 -25.66 -6.01
CA LEU A 621 -4.36 -24.36 -5.55
C LEU A 621 -5.80 -24.43 -5.01
N GLN A 622 -6.69 -25.17 -5.69
CA GLN A 622 -8.09 -25.33 -5.23
C GLN A 622 -8.19 -26.07 -3.89
N ASP A 623 -7.46 -27.18 -3.72
CA ASP A 623 -7.48 -27.93 -2.46
C ASP A 623 -6.86 -27.12 -1.31
N GLY A 624 -5.74 -26.44 -1.58
CA GLY A 624 -5.09 -25.56 -0.60
C GLY A 624 -5.98 -24.39 -0.19
N PHE A 625 -6.72 -23.82 -1.15
CA PHE A 625 -7.69 -22.76 -0.89
C PHE A 625 -8.77 -23.21 0.10
N GLN A 626 -9.33 -24.42 -0.08
CA GLN A 626 -10.35 -24.94 0.84
C GLN A 626 -9.81 -25.13 2.27
N ILE A 627 -8.57 -25.60 2.42
CA ILE A 627 -7.92 -25.74 3.73
C ILE A 627 -7.77 -24.37 4.42
N ARG A 628 -7.24 -23.37 3.71
CA ARG A 628 -7.04 -22.01 4.24
C ARG A 628 -8.35 -21.33 4.60
N ARG A 629 -9.37 -21.53 3.77
CA ARG A 629 -10.73 -21.05 4.02
C ARG A 629 -11.32 -21.68 5.28
N ALA A 630 -11.25 -23.00 5.42
CA ALA A 630 -11.77 -23.70 6.61
C ALA A 630 -11.08 -23.23 7.90
N ALA A 631 -9.76 -23.03 7.87
CA ALA A 631 -9.01 -22.48 8.99
C ALA A 631 -9.49 -21.07 9.36
N THR A 632 -9.72 -20.22 8.36
CA THR A 632 -10.25 -18.86 8.53
C THR A 632 -11.66 -18.87 9.12
N GLU A 633 -12.56 -19.73 8.61
CA GLU A 633 -13.93 -19.88 9.12
C GLU A 633 -13.95 -20.35 10.58
N ARG A 634 -12.97 -21.18 10.98
CA ARG A 634 -12.78 -21.65 12.36
C ARG A 634 -11.96 -20.73 13.24
N ARG A 635 -11.42 -19.63 12.71
CA ARG A 635 -10.57 -18.67 13.42
C ARG A 635 -9.36 -19.34 14.09
N ILE A 636 -8.74 -20.29 13.39
CA ILE A 636 -7.46 -20.86 13.79
C ILE A 636 -6.35 -20.31 12.90
N PRO A 637 -5.15 -19.99 13.44
CA PRO A 637 -4.05 -19.46 12.64
C PRO A 637 -3.66 -20.37 11.47
N CYS A 638 -3.58 -19.80 10.27
CA CYS A 638 -3.16 -20.47 9.06
C CYS A 638 -1.87 -19.84 8.51
N PHE A 639 -0.76 -20.56 8.60
CA PHE A 639 0.54 -20.11 8.14
C PHE A 639 0.81 -20.60 6.72
N THR A 640 1.01 -19.66 5.80
CA THR A 640 1.29 -19.97 4.39
C THR A 640 2.76 -19.79 4.00
N SER A 641 3.56 -19.21 4.90
CA SER A 641 5.02 -19.16 4.86
C SER A 641 5.61 -19.98 6.00
N THR A 642 6.70 -20.70 5.72
CA THR A 642 7.46 -21.43 6.74
C THR A 642 8.16 -20.49 7.72
N ASP A 643 8.54 -19.29 7.27
CA ASP A 643 9.20 -18.28 8.10
C ASP A 643 8.23 -17.72 9.16
N THR A 644 6.98 -17.41 8.78
CA THR A 644 5.93 -17.00 9.73
C THR A 644 5.58 -18.11 10.71
N ALA A 645 5.48 -19.37 10.24
CA ALA A 645 5.23 -20.52 11.10
C ALA A 645 6.38 -20.75 12.11
N ARG A 646 7.63 -20.53 11.69
CA ARG A 646 8.81 -20.56 12.57
C ARG A 646 8.70 -19.50 13.65
N ALA A 647 8.39 -18.25 13.29
CA ALA A 647 8.19 -17.16 14.23
C ALA A 647 7.08 -17.48 15.27
N ALA A 648 5.93 -17.99 14.84
CA ALA A 648 4.83 -18.35 15.74
C ALA A 648 5.18 -19.51 16.68
N THR A 649 5.91 -20.52 16.20
CA THR A 649 6.34 -21.67 17.02
C THR A 649 7.50 -21.32 17.97
N GLU A 650 8.34 -20.34 17.63
CA GLU A 650 9.36 -19.79 18.52
C GLU A 650 8.71 -19.03 19.68
N ALA A 651 7.71 -18.19 19.39
CA ALA A 651 6.92 -17.49 20.41
C ALA A 651 6.15 -18.45 21.34
N LEU A 652 5.77 -19.64 20.87
CA LEU A 652 5.08 -20.66 21.66
C LEU A 652 5.95 -21.22 22.80
N LEU A 653 7.20 -21.56 22.49
CA LEU A 653 8.12 -22.18 23.45
C LEU A 653 8.61 -21.21 24.53
N ASP A 654 8.58 -19.90 24.28
CA ASP A 654 9.07 -18.89 25.22
C ASP A 654 7.97 -18.22 26.08
N ARG A 655 6.73 -18.74 26.05
CA ARG A 655 5.61 -18.24 26.90
C ARG A 655 5.86 -18.31 28.42
N GLY A 656 6.93 -18.97 28.86
CA GLY A 656 7.36 -18.99 30.26
C GLY A 656 8.01 -17.70 30.76
N ARG A 657 8.35 -16.75 29.88
CA ARG A 657 8.92 -15.45 30.26
C ARG A 657 7.84 -14.37 30.34
N SER A 658 7.83 -13.61 31.44
CA SER A 658 7.01 -12.40 31.56
C SER A 658 7.50 -11.35 30.57
N PHE A 659 6.64 -10.89 29.67
CA PHE A 659 6.93 -9.69 28.89
C PHE A 659 6.53 -8.43 29.67
N ASN A 660 7.23 -7.33 29.42
CA ASN A 660 6.98 -6.06 30.12
C ASN A 660 5.78 -5.34 29.50
N VAL A 661 5.17 -4.39 30.20
CA VAL A 661 4.23 -3.44 29.58
C VAL A 661 4.63 -2.04 30.04
N LEU A 662 5.24 -1.28 29.14
CA LEU A 662 5.74 0.07 29.42
C LEU A 662 5.27 1.06 28.35
N PRO A 663 5.13 2.36 28.68
CA PRO A 663 5.03 3.41 27.70
C PRO A 663 6.23 3.41 26.74
N ILE A 664 6.01 3.76 25.47
CA ILE A 664 7.06 3.71 24.43
C ILE A 664 8.31 4.55 24.78
N GLY A 665 8.12 5.68 25.45
CA GLY A 665 9.21 6.53 25.90
C GLY A 665 10.15 5.86 26.91
N GLU A 666 9.65 4.91 27.70
CA GLU A 666 10.45 4.16 28.66
C GLU A 666 11.24 3.03 27.98
N TYR A 667 10.68 2.40 26.94
CA TYR A 667 11.41 1.40 26.15
C TYR A 667 12.62 1.99 25.43
N ARG A 668 12.56 3.27 25.03
CA ARG A 668 13.69 3.97 24.40
C ARG A 668 14.81 4.31 25.39
N ARG A 669 14.57 4.22 26.70
CA ARG A 669 15.57 4.49 27.73
C ARG A 669 16.33 3.21 28.14
N PRO A 670 17.62 3.32 28.48
CA PRO A 670 18.36 2.23 29.10
C PRO A 670 17.65 1.72 30.38
N ALA A 671 17.76 0.43 30.68
CA ALA A 671 17.18 -0.13 31.90
C ALA A 671 17.89 0.43 33.13
N GLY A 672 17.14 0.99 34.09
CA GLY A 672 17.68 1.52 35.36
C GLY A 672 17.84 3.04 35.45
N GLU A 673 17.50 3.80 34.41
CA GLU A 673 17.31 5.25 34.52
C GLU A 673 15.89 5.55 34.98
N ASP A 674 15.63 5.42 36.28
CA ASP A 674 14.39 5.90 36.89
C ASP A 674 14.33 7.43 36.77
N VAL A 675 13.18 7.94 36.34
CA VAL A 675 12.87 9.36 36.43
C VAL A 675 12.83 9.70 37.91
N ALA A 676 13.80 10.49 38.38
CA ALA A 676 13.55 11.34 39.53
C ALA A 676 12.32 12.16 39.19
N ALA A 677 11.16 11.78 39.73
CA ALA A 677 9.92 12.51 39.63
C ALA A 677 10.21 13.96 40.04
N GLY A 678 10.24 14.85 39.07
CA GLY A 678 10.67 16.23 39.23
C GLY A 678 9.61 17.16 38.67
N GLY A 679 8.76 17.66 39.58
CA GLY A 679 8.13 18.98 39.54
C GLY A 679 6.90 19.14 38.66
#